data_AF-A0A6G9GWQ5-F1
#
_entry.id   AF-A0A6G9GWQ5-F1
#
_cell.length_a   1.000
_cell.length_b   1.000
_cell.length_c   1.000
_cell.angle_alpha   90.00
_cell.angle_beta   90.00
_cell.angle_gamma   90.00
#
_symmetry.space_group_name_H-M   'P 1'
#
loop_
_entity.id
_entity.type
_entity.pdbx_description
1 polymer ?
#
loop_
_entity_poly.entity_id
_entity_poly.type
_entity_poly.pdbx_seq_one_letter_code
_entity_poly.pdbx_strand_id
1 'polypeptide(L)'
;MQGIRVRPRPGTRTATLLAAAVLAGLLPLAGTASSATAADDPAPVAVDRFEGEIPFASPPAEGIFTWGGDADDPPTLSFADRADAPEGAKVLEGSYNVSGYGGFSHDFAFDKPSHDWSAHRGIRFWWYGQNTAPLPPGSGKRIAFEIKDGGANGEASELWNTSFTDDWEGWHLVEIPFADFQYRTDYQPVGGIDHVLGLTEMWGYAFTMPTGAPGRFALDGVELYGKADPSLKASVVTDAAVYPVKEGATAKVKVSVATTGSVPVEEPVTVDYTTEGGTAEAGKDYTPVSGTVTFPAGSASGTSKTVEIPTLKDRAGESAETVPLKLTVTGAKAPVENPQVVVDAHGLPYLDAKLPVKKRVADLVARMSLAEKAGQMTQAERNALTAQGDIATYDLGSLLSGGGSVPTPNTPAAWSKMVDAFQLRAQATRYQIPLIYGVDAVHGHNNVVGATIMPHNIGLGATRDPALAEKTGAVTANEVRATGVPWDFAPCVCVGRDERWGRTYETFGEDPALVTSMDTVVNGMQGAASGSDLDRNDKVLATAKHFVGDGGTEYGSSTTGSYTVDQGVTKVTRKELEDVHLAPFKDAVKRGVGTVMPSYSSLDITDDTLPPVKMHADGAMINGELKDKMGFKGFVISDWQAIDQIPGDYASDVRTSVNAGLDMIMVPTQYKTFTQTLQAEVTAGRISQARIDDAVSRILEQKFKLGLFEKPYADTTNQAAIGSAAHRAVARQAAAESQVLLKNDGAVLPLKPSQKVYVAGSNADDLGNQAGGWTISWQGASGKTTTGTTILEGMRKAAPDATLTYSKTATEPTAGYDVGVVVVGERPYAEGIGDVGNGHDLALSAEDKKAVDTVCAAMKCAVLIVSGRPQLIGDQLGDIDALVASWLPGTEGDGVADVLYGKRAFTGQLPLTWPKSVESLPINVGDASYDPQYPYGWGLTTLTAPPKGGQVTLAAIGLAAKILQQTGLGKSAQGKELVGQARLLVQQKIGQSVTAASAKPFAEADHLLLTGDLAGAVAKLTAAYKAA
;
A
#
# COMPACT_ATOMS: atom_id res chain seq x y z
N MET A 1 45.87 80.48 5.05
CA MET A 1 46.26 80.51 6.48
C MET A 1 46.60 79.07 6.84
N GLN A 2 47.85 78.63 6.59
CA GLN A 2 49.01 78.74 7.50
C GLN A 2 48.73 78.03 8.83
N GLY A 3 49.44 76.98 9.23
CA GLY A 3 50.59 76.24 8.71
C GLY A 3 50.97 75.21 9.80
N ILE A 4 52.01 74.38 9.78
CA ILE A 4 53.38 74.52 9.30
C ILE A 4 53.95 73.07 9.28
N ARG A 5 54.67 72.72 8.21
CA ARG A 5 55.59 71.56 8.15
C ARG A 5 56.83 71.85 9.01
N VAL A 6 57.56 70.82 9.43
CA VAL A 6 59.01 70.60 9.14
C VAL A 6 59.62 69.59 10.13
N ARG A 7 60.28 68.55 9.59
CA ARG A 7 61.22 67.64 10.29
C ARG A 7 62.49 68.40 10.71
N PRO A 8 63.25 67.95 11.72
CA PRO A 8 64.46 67.17 11.41
C PRO A 8 64.88 66.12 12.48
N ARG A 9 65.66 65.13 12.00
CA ARG A 9 66.61 64.22 12.71
C ARG A 9 67.81 65.03 13.29
N PRO A 10 68.92 64.44 13.83
CA PRO A 10 69.25 63.07 14.33
C PRO A 10 70.04 63.07 15.69
N GLY A 11 70.44 61.88 16.18
CA GLY A 11 71.63 61.71 17.05
C GLY A 11 71.51 60.56 18.08
N THR A 12 71.72 59.30 17.70
CA THR A 12 72.96 58.48 17.88
C THR A 12 73.36 58.12 19.32
N ARG A 13 73.33 56.82 19.69
CA ARG A 13 74.52 55.93 19.89
C ARG A 13 74.20 54.57 20.56
N THR A 14 74.58 53.48 19.85
CA THR A 14 75.27 52.21 20.28
C THR A 14 74.61 51.28 21.33
N ALA A 15 74.65 49.94 21.24
CA ALA A 15 75.61 48.99 20.63
C ALA A 15 74.90 47.67 20.24
N THR A 16 75.04 47.15 19.00
CA THR A 16 76.01 46.15 18.47
C THR A 16 75.99 44.73 19.08
N LEU A 17 75.64 43.75 18.24
CA LEU A 17 76.50 42.58 17.93
C LEU A 17 76.13 42.02 16.53
N LEU A 18 77.18 41.64 15.79
CA LEU A 18 77.27 41.47 14.33
C LEU A 18 76.84 40.09 13.79
N ALA A 19 76.46 40.06 12.49
CA ALA A 19 77.06 39.27 11.37
C ALA A 19 75.95 38.87 10.35
N ALA A 20 75.86 39.45 9.15
CA ALA A 20 76.65 39.27 7.92
C ALA A 20 76.14 38.14 6.96
N ALA A 21 75.33 38.58 5.99
CA ALA A 21 75.14 38.22 4.57
C ALA A 21 75.74 36.93 3.93
N VAL A 22 74.97 36.29 3.02
CA VAL A 22 75.13 36.23 1.52
C VAL A 22 74.42 34.98 0.91
N LEU A 23 73.77 35.23 -0.24
CA LEU A 23 73.23 34.40 -1.35
C LEU A 23 73.22 32.83 -1.37
N ALA A 24 72.08 32.35 -1.90
CA ALA A 24 71.86 31.28 -2.90
C ALA A 24 71.81 29.79 -2.49
N GLY A 25 70.76 29.10 -2.97
CA GLY A 25 70.81 27.66 -3.35
C GLY A 25 69.78 26.71 -2.73
N LEU A 26 68.75 26.36 -3.51
CA LEU A 26 68.11 25.04 -3.68
C LEU A 26 67.76 24.15 -2.44
N LEU A 27 66.43 24.03 -2.18
CA LEU A 27 65.59 22.86 -1.79
C LEU A 27 66.13 21.73 -0.87
N PRO A 28 65.23 20.94 -0.23
CA PRO A 28 64.12 21.24 0.68
C PRO A 28 64.38 20.60 2.07
N LEU A 29 63.56 20.88 3.10
CA LEU A 29 63.15 19.98 4.20
C LEU A 29 62.77 20.74 5.49
N ALA A 30 61.73 20.21 6.14
CA ALA A 30 61.35 20.40 7.54
C ALA A 30 60.81 21.79 7.94
N GLY A 31 59.65 22.15 7.39
CA GLY A 31 58.70 23.02 8.10
C GLY A 31 57.90 22.15 9.06
N THR A 32 58.23 22.23 10.34
CA THR A 32 57.48 21.62 11.44
C THR A 32 56.01 22.02 11.35
N ALA A 33 55.15 21.04 11.12
CA ALA A 33 53.72 21.15 11.35
C ALA A 33 53.53 21.58 12.82
N SER A 34 53.11 22.83 13.01
CA SER A 34 52.52 23.24 14.27
C SER A 34 51.20 22.48 14.36
N SER A 35 51.19 21.47 15.21
CA SER A 35 50.00 20.81 15.71
C SER A 35 49.03 21.88 16.21
N ALA A 36 47.98 22.13 15.43
CA ALA A 36 46.79 22.77 15.96
C ALA A 36 46.25 21.85 17.05
N THR A 37 46.36 22.34 18.27
CA THR A 37 46.04 21.68 19.52
C THR A 37 44.57 21.28 19.58
N ALA A 38 44.32 19.99 19.84
CA ALA A 38 43.05 19.42 20.28
C ALA A 38 42.71 19.91 21.71
N ALA A 39 42.38 21.20 21.84
CA ALA A 39 42.27 21.87 23.15
C ALA A 39 40.89 22.46 23.47
N ASP A 40 39.82 22.16 22.72
CA ASP A 40 38.48 22.71 22.98
C ASP A 40 37.30 21.72 22.84
N ASP A 41 37.55 20.41 22.62
CA ASP A 41 36.46 19.43 22.61
C ASP A 41 36.08 19.02 24.06
N PRO A 42 34.78 18.98 24.41
CA PRO A 42 34.33 18.51 25.71
C PRO A 42 34.72 17.05 25.93
N ALA A 43 34.88 16.66 27.20
CA ALA A 43 35.09 15.27 27.54
C ALA A 43 33.90 14.41 27.03
N PRO A 44 34.17 13.20 26.50
CA PRO A 44 33.11 12.30 26.04
C PRO A 44 32.11 11.98 27.16
N VAL A 45 30.84 11.82 26.77
CA VAL A 45 29.74 11.50 27.69
C VAL A 45 29.28 10.08 27.41
N ALA A 46 29.45 9.20 28.40
CA ALA A 46 28.99 7.81 28.29
C ALA A 46 27.46 7.74 28.12
N VAL A 47 27.03 6.93 27.16
CA VAL A 47 25.65 6.52 26.89
C VAL A 47 25.41 5.10 27.40
N ASP A 48 26.34 4.18 27.13
CA ASP A 48 26.27 2.78 27.57
C ASP A 48 27.69 2.24 27.76
N ARG A 49 27.94 1.48 28.83
CA ARG A 49 29.24 0.84 29.10
C ARG A 49 29.18 -0.68 29.03
N PHE A 50 27.99 -1.26 28.92
CA PHE A 50 27.77 -2.70 28.86
C PHE A 50 28.35 -3.50 30.04
N GLU A 51 28.37 -2.91 31.24
CA GLU A 51 28.76 -3.59 32.50
C GLU A 51 27.58 -4.32 33.18
N GLY A 52 26.41 -4.32 32.53
CA GLY A 52 25.16 -4.92 33.02
C GLY A 52 24.24 -3.94 33.75
N GLU A 53 24.51 -2.63 33.64
CA GLU A 53 23.67 -1.55 34.16
C GLU A 53 22.34 -1.41 33.42
N ILE A 54 22.31 -1.72 32.11
CA ILE A 54 21.11 -1.74 31.28
C ILE A 54 20.71 -3.21 31.04
N PRO A 55 19.48 -3.63 31.42
CA PRO A 55 19.06 -5.02 31.24
C PRO A 55 18.68 -5.32 29.79
N PHE A 56 18.65 -6.62 29.44
CA PHE A 56 17.92 -7.07 28.26
C PHE A 56 16.40 -6.97 28.52
N ALA A 57 15.65 -6.40 27.58
CA ALA A 57 14.23 -6.07 27.76
C ALA A 57 13.38 -6.44 26.53
N SER A 58 12.14 -5.98 26.48
CA SER A 58 11.28 -6.00 25.30
C SER A 58 10.54 -4.66 25.20
N PRO A 59 10.32 -4.11 23.98
CA PRO A 59 9.61 -2.87 23.82
C PRO A 59 8.23 -2.88 24.51
N PRO A 60 7.78 -1.76 25.11
CA PRO A 60 8.44 -0.45 25.16
C PRO A 60 9.32 -0.25 26.42
N ALA A 61 9.76 -1.31 27.09
CA ALA A 61 10.57 -1.17 28.31
C ALA A 61 12.00 -0.68 27.99
N GLU A 62 12.56 0.12 28.89
CA GLU A 62 13.98 0.51 28.84
C GLU A 62 14.86 -0.72 28.81
N GLY A 63 15.81 -0.75 27.89
CA GLY A 63 16.79 -1.82 27.82
C GLY A 63 17.29 -2.14 26.43
N ILE A 64 18.10 -3.19 26.37
CA ILE A 64 18.64 -3.74 25.13
C ILE A 64 17.72 -4.86 24.66
N PHE A 65 17.26 -4.82 23.41
CA PHE A 65 16.44 -5.89 22.85
C PHE A 65 16.76 -6.14 21.38
N THR A 66 16.46 -7.35 20.95
CA THR A 66 16.78 -7.85 19.60
C THR A 66 15.52 -7.92 18.76
N TRP A 67 15.65 -7.77 17.45
CA TRP A 67 14.55 -7.78 16.51
C TRP A 67 14.98 -8.45 15.20
N GLY A 68 14.03 -9.02 14.46
CA GLY A 68 14.29 -9.77 13.21
C GLY A 68 13.00 -10.13 12.47
N GLY A 69 13.12 -10.62 11.23
CA GLY A 69 11.99 -11.06 10.39
C GLY A 69 11.44 -12.45 10.70
N ASP A 70 10.44 -12.89 9.94
CA ASP A 70 9.54 -14.03 10.18
C ASP A 70 10.19 -15.43 10.37
N ALA A 71 11.52 -15.54 10.26
CA ALA A 71 12.28 -16.79 10.49
C ALA A 71 12.88 -16.92 11.91
N ASP A 72 12.59 -15.98 12.83
CA ASP A 72 13.13 -15.92 14.21
C ASP A 72 14.66 -16.08 14.26
N ASP A 73 15.38 -15.29 13.47
CA ASP A 73 16.85 -15.20 13.48
C ASP A 73 17.42 -13.87 14.06
N PRO A 74 16.84 -13.29 15.14
CA PRO A 74 17.42 -12.08 15.73
C PRO A 74 18.83 -12.38 16.28
N PRO A 75 19.72 -11.38 16.34
CA PRO A 75 21.03 -11.55 16.94
C PRO A 75 20.91 -12.07 18.37
N THR A 76 21.79 -12.99 18.76
CA THR A 76 21.92 -13.39 20.18
C THR A 76 22.79 -12.36 20.88
N LEU A 77 22.44 -11.91 22.09
CA LEU A 77 23.24 -10.97 22.88
C LEU A 77 23.55 -11.51 24.28
N SER A 78 24.71 -11.16 24.81
CA SER A 78 25.09 -11.41 26.20
C SER A 78 26.17 -10.43 26.68
N PHE A 79 26.14 -10.07 27.96
CA PHE A 79 27.28 -9.42 28.62
C PHE A 79 28.34 -10.47 28.96
N ALA A 80 29.58 -10.27 28.52
CA ALA A 80 30.68 -11.21 28.72
C ALA A 80 31.89 -10.53 29.37
N ASP A 81 32.51 -11.19 30.36
CA ASP A 81 33.76 -10.73 30.96
C ASP A 81 34.88 -10.79 29.91
N ARG A 82 35.62 -9.69 29.76
CA ARG A 82 36.68 -9.60 28.75
C ARG A 82 37.86 -8.80 29.23
N ALA A 83 39.03 -9.44 29.30
CA ALA A 83 40.23 -8.83 29.89
C ALA A 83 40.86 -7.73 29.01
N ASP A 84 40.55 -7.71 27.71
CA ASP A 84 40.97 -6.70 26.75
C ASP A 84 39.87 -5.68 26.43
N ALA A 85 38.81 -5.59 27.25
CA ALA A 85 37.75 -4.59 27.11
C ALA A 85 38.34 -3.16 27.15
N PRO A 86 38.02 -2.30 26.16
CA PRO A 86 38.43 -0.91 26.14
C PRO A 86 37.95 -0.08 27.34
N GLU A 87 36.77 -0.38 27.87
CA GLU A 87 36.18 0.20 29.07
C GLU A 87 35.74 -0.92 30.04
N GLY A 88 35.88 -0.68 31.34
CA GLY A 88 35.37 -1.61 32.37
C GLY A 88 35.95 -3.04 32.34
N ALA A 89 35.10 -4.03 32.59
CA ALA A 89 35.46 -5.46 32.70
C ALA A 89 34.58 -6.38 31.84
N LYS A 90 33.49 -5.86 31.26
CA LYS A 90 32.53 -6.59 30.44
C LYS A 90 32.26 -5.86 29.14
N VAL A 91 31.81 -6.62 28.15
CA VAL A 91 31.40 -6.08 26.85
C VAL A 91 30.07 -6.71 26.43
N LEU A 92 29.35 -6.05 25.52
CA LEU A 92 28.21 -6.65 24.86
C LEU A 92 28.71 -7.51 23.70
N GLU A 93 28.56 -8.83 23.78
CA GLU A 93 28.87 -9.74 22.68
C GLU A 93 27.60 -10.22 21.98
N GLY A 94 27.70 -10.43 20.67
CA GLY A 94 26.61 -11.01 19.91
C GLY A 94 27.03 -11.89 18.74
N SER A 95 26.07 -12.69 18.28
CA SER A 95 26.17 -13.48 17.04
C SER A 95 24.92 -13.27 16.20
N TYR A 96 25.06 -13.28 14.88
CA TYR A 96 23.97 -13.04 13.96
C TYR A 96 24.06 -13.95 12.74
N ASN A 97 22.90 -14.36 12.22
CA ASN A 97 22.75 -15.06 10.95
C ASN A 97 21.42 -14.65 10.32
N VAL A 98 21.32 -13.35 10.00
CA VAL A 98 20.07 -12.73 9.57
C VAL A 98 19.80 -13.06 8.10
N SER A 99 18.60 -13.54 7.81
CA SER A 99 18.14 -13.95 6.48
C SER A 99 17.41 -12.85 5.72
N GLY A 100 16.67 -11.98 6.43
CA GLY A 100 15.86 -10.91 5.84
C GLY A 100 16.18 -9.52 6.40
N TYR A 101 15.87 -9.28 7.68
CA TYR A 101 16.27 -8.08 8.42
C TYR A 101 16.40 -8.47 9.90
N GLY A 102 17.29 -7.80 10.64
CA GLY A 102 17.51 -8.12 12.04
C GLY A 102 18.65 -7.33 12.67
N GLY A 103 18.58 -7.16 13.97
CA GLY A 103 19.44 -6.24 14.70
C GLY A 103 19.12 -6.17 16.18
N PHE A 104 19.68 -5.16 16.84
CA PHE A 104 19.35 -4.86 18.23
C PHE A 104 19.29 -3.35 18.45
N SER A 105 18.53 -2.96 19.47
CA SER A 105 18.37 -1.58 19.91
C SER A 105 18.70 -1.45 21.39
N HIS A 106 19.17 -0.27 21.79
CA HIS A 106 19.08 0.22 23.16
C HIS A 106 18.13 1.42 23.15
N ASP A 107 17.00 1.28 23.84
CA ASP A 107 16.02 2.35 24.01
C ASP A 107 16.02 2.89 25.45
N PHE A 108 15.89 4.21 25.58
CA PHE A 108 15.71 4.88 26.86
C PHE A 108 14.28 4.75 27.38
N ALA A 109 14.13 4.87 28.71
CA ALA A 109 12.83 4.80 29.37
C ALA A 109 11.86 5.88 28.87
N PHE A 110 10.73 5.45 28.28
CA PHE A 110 9.69 6.35 27.76
C PHE A 110 9.03 7.23 28.84
N ASP A 111 9.13 6.85 30.12
CA ASP A 111 8.59 7.59 31.26
C ASP A 111 9.60 8.57 31.88
N LYS A 112 10.77 8.73 31.25
CA LYS A 112 11.82 9.69 31.61
C LYS A 112 11.91 10.81 30.56
N PRO A 113 12.50 11.95 30.91
CA PRO A 113 12.86 12.96 29.93
C PRO A 113 13.78 12.36 28.86
N SER A 114 13.56 12.76 27.60
CA SER A 114 14.47 12.48 26.51
C SER A 114 15.88 13.02 26.79
N HIS A 115 16.87 12.47 26.09
CA HIS A 115 18.26 12.89 26.25
C HIS A 115 18.60 13.99 25.24
N ASP A 116 19.42 14.96 25.65
CA ASP A 116 19.91 16.02 24.77
C ASP A 116 21.36 15.75 24.39
N TRP A 117 21.58 15.43 23.11
CA TRP A 117 22.87 15.19 22.48
C TRP A 117 23.34 16.37 21.61
N SER A 118 22.57 17.46 21.54
CA SER A 118 22.79 18.59 20.62
C SER A 118 24.07 19.38 20.89
N ALA A 119 24.69 19.20 22.05
CA ALA A 119 25.98 19.79 22.42
C ALA A 119 27.19 19.06 21.81
N HIS A 120 26.97 17.92 21.15
CA HIS A 120 28.04 17.01 20.74
C HIS A 120 28.17 16.87 19.22
N ARG A 121 29.37 16.57 18.76
CA ARG A 121 29.69 16.41 17.33
C ARG A 121 29.09 15.12 16.77
N GLY A 122 29.08 14.07 17.56
CA GLY A 122 28.70 12.74 17.14
C GLY A 122 28.68 11.73 18.27
N ILE A 123 28.55 10.48 17.88
CA ILE A 123 28.54 9.30 18.74
C ILE A 123 29.68 8.37 18.32
N ARG A 124 30.30 7.71 19.29
CA ARG A 124 31.39 6.78 19.06
C ARG A 124 31.26 5.56 19.97
N PHE A 125 31.88 4.47 19.56
CA PHE A 125 31.87 3.22 20.31
C PHE A 125 33.03 2.32 19.89
N TRP A 126 33.46 1.45 20.78
CA TRP A 126 34.44 0.42 20.45
C TRP A 126 33.75 -0.79 19.85
N TRP A 127 34.20 -1.21 18.67
CA TRP A 127 33.72 -2.39 17.97
C TRP A 127 34.85 -3.40 17.76
N TYR A 128 34.62 -4.64 18.20
CA TYR A 128 35.53 -5.75 17.97
C TYR A 128 35.12 -6.55 16.75
N GLY A 129 35.84 -6.36 15.64
CA GLY A 129 35.70 -7.17 14.45
C GLY A 129 36.37 -8.53 14.64
N GLN A 130 35.66 -9.64 14.39
CA GLN A 130 36.20 -11.00 14.49
C GLN A 130 36.88 -11.48 13.20
N ASN A 131 37.31 -10.55 12.34
CA ASN A 131 38.12 -10.91 11.17
C ASN A 131 39.46 -11.52 11.65
N THR A 132 39.90 -12.61 11.01
CA THR A 132 41.16 -13.29 11.37
C THR A 132 42.41 -12.57 10.87
N ALA A 133 42.22 -11.49 10.09
CA ALA A 133 43.22 -10.54 9.61
C ALA A 133 42.48 -9.29 9.09
N PRO A 134 43.12 -8.11 9.05
CA PRO A 134 42.55 -6.93 8.41
C PRO A 134 42.19 -7.19 6.94
N LEU A 135 41.00 -6.76 6.53
CA LEU A 135 40.52 -6.86 5.16
C LEU A 135 40.93 -5.60 4.37
N PRO A 136 40.95 -5.66 3.01
CA PRO A 136 41.10 -4.45 2.21
C PRO A 136 40.07 -3.38 2.61
N PRO A 137 40.46 -2.10 2.69
CA PRO A 137 39.55 -1.03 3.10
C PRO A 137 38.26 -1.02 2.27
N GLY A 138 37.12 -1.01 2.95
CA GLY A 138 35.78 -1.02 2.35
C GLY A 138 35.28 -2.39 1.86
N SER A 139 36.04 -3.48 2.06
CA SER A 139 35.64 -4.83 1.64
C SER A 139 35.04 -5.69 2.78
N GLY A 140 34.99 -5.13 3.99
CA GLY A 140 34.41 -5.76 5.16
C GLY A 140 32.89 -5.79 5.17
N LYS A 141 32.30 -6.27 6.27
CA LYS A 141 30.85 -6.31 6.43
C LYS A 141 30.32 -4.92 6.76
N ARG A 142 29.32 -4.45 6.01
CA ARG A 142 28.67 -3.17 6.27
C ARG A 142 27.63 -3.31 7.39
N ILE A 143 27.86 -2.65 8.51
CA ILE A 143 26.95 -2.63 9.66
C ILE A 143 26.17 -1.31 9.61
N ALA A 144 24.84 -1.37 9.63
CA ALA A 144 24.03 -0.15 9.70
C ALA A 144 23.90 0.29 11.16
N PHE A 145 23.96 1.60 11.38
CA PHE A 145 23.83 2.21 12.69
C PHE A 145 22.77 3.31 12.63
N GLU A 146 21.90 3.35 13.63
CA GLU A 146 20.72 4.20 13.68
C GLU A 146 20.65 4.94 15.01
N ILE A 147 20.16 6.17 14.99
CA ILE A 147 19.80 6.96 16.18
C ILE A 147 18.32 7.35 16.12
N LYS A 148 17.73 7.54 17.31
CA LYS A 148 16.31 7.77 17.54
C LYS A 148 16.09 9.17 18.08
N ASP A 149 15.56 10.09 17.27
CA ASP A 149 15.42 11.52 17.58
C ASP A 149 13.97 12.01 17.47
N GLY A 150 13.55 12.85 18.43
CA GLY A 150 12.19 13.38 18.50
C GLY A 150 11.19 12.40 19.11
N GLY A 151 10.02 12.89 19.47
CA GLY A 151 8.85 12.05 19.69
C GLY A 151 8.63 11.66 21.13
N ALA A 152 7.59 10.86 21.34
CA ALA A 152 7.17 10.51 22.70
C ALA A 152 8.07 9.45 23.35
N ASN A 153 8.79 8.66 22.54
CA ASN A 153 9.69 7.57 22.94
C ASN A 153 10.43 6.98 21.72
N GLY A 154 11.31 6.00 21.95
CA GLY A 154 12.09 5.34 20.90
C GLY A 154 11.31 4.52 19.87
N GLU A 155 10.04 4.22 20.13
CA GLU A 155 9.11 3.59 19.19
C GLU A 155 8.25 4.61 18.42
N ALA A 156 8.42 5.91 18.72
CA ALA A 156 7.71 7.02 18.11
C ALA A 156 8.67 8.13 17.61
N SER A 157 9.98 7.88 17.66
CA SER A 157 11.03 8.80 17.25
C SER A 157 11.34 8.71 15.76
N GLU A 158 11.78 9.81 15.16
CA GLU A 158 12.37 9.78 13.83
C GLU A 158 13.67 8.96 13.85
N LEU A 159 13.79 8.06 12.88
CA LEU A 159 14.96 7.22 12.71
C LEU A 159 15.93 7.88 11.74
N TRP A 160 17.18 7.93 12.14
CA TRP A 160 18.26 8.47 11.34
C TRP A 160 19.33 7.41 11.22
N ASN A 161 19.73 7.07 10.00
CA ASN A 161 20.66 5.97 9.77
C ASN A 161 21.94 6.41 9.05
N THR A 162 22.97 5.60 9.29
CA THR A 162 24.26 5.60 8.61
C THR A 162 24.84 4.18 8.69
N SER A 163 26.11 4.00 8.37
CA SER A 163 26.76 2.70 8.43
C SER A 163 28.27 2.83 8.48
N PHE A 164 28.93 1.83 9.05
CA PHE A 164 30.38 1.64 8.95
C PHE A 164 30.69 0.27 8.34
N THR A 165 31.94 0.07 7.94
CA THR A 165 32.40 -1.20 7.35
C THR A 165 33.41 -1.85 8.29
N ASP A 166 33.11 -3.05 8.79
CA ASP A 166 33.99 -3.83 9.65
C ASP A 166 35.03 -4.59 8.79
N ASP A 167 36.18 -3.94 8.56
CA ASP A 167 37.30 -4.44 7.76
C ASP A 167 38.63 -4.53 8.54
N TRP A 168 38.58 -4.49 9.87
CA TRP A 168 39.74 -4.56 10.76
C TRP A 168 39.77 -5.85 11.60
N GLU A 169 40.90 -6.09 12.27
CA GLU A 169 41.06 -7.12 13.29
C GLU A 169 41.13 -6.45 14.66
N GLY A 170 40.38 -6.97 15.64
CA GLY A 170 40.46 -6.50 17.02
C GLY A 170 39.54 -5.31 17.32
N TRP A 171 39.82 -4.63 18.44
CA TRP A 171 39.09 -3.43 18.84
C TRP A 171 39.41 -2.24 17.95
N HIS A 172 38.36 -1.57 17.50
CA HIS A 172 38.46 -0.31 16.77
C HIS A 172 37.46 0.68 17.32
N LEU A 173 37.90 1.91 17.52
CA LEU A 173 37.00 3.00 17.91
C LEU A 173 36.32 3.53 16.65
N VAL A 174 35.03 3.27 16.52
CA VAL A 174 34.19 3.80 15.45
C VAL A 174 33.69 5.17 15.91
N GLU A 175 34.04 6.23 15.18
CA GLU A 175 33.55 7.60 15.42
C GLU A 175 32.61 8.02 14.29
N ILE A 176 31.35 8.33 14.63
CA ILE A 176 30.31 8.70 13.68
C ILE A 176 29.81 10.12 13.99
N PRO A 177 30.18 11.12 13.18
CA PRO A 177 29.60 12.46 13.26
C PRO A 177 28.07 12.42 13.06
N PHE A 178 27.31 13.21 13.81
CA PHE A 178 25.87 13.31 13.60
C PHE A 178 25.50 13.84 12.21
N ALA A 179 26.39 14.61 11.57
CA ALA A 179 26.22 15.10 10.20
C ALA A 179 26.18 14.00 9.13
N ASP A 180 26.70 12.81 9.43
CA ASP A 180 26.71 11.67 8.51
C ASP A 180 25.39 10.89 8.52
N PHE A 181 24.50 11.19 9.47
CA PHE A 181 23.19 10.57 9.54
C PHE A 181 22.22 11.16 8.53
N GLN A 182 21.45 10.28 7.91
CA GLN A 182 20.41 10.62 6.97
C GLN A 182 19.06 10.20 7.53
N TYR A 183 18.02 10.98 7.21
CA TYR A 183 16.65 10.61 7.56
C TYR A 183 16.37 9.25 6.93
N ARG A 184 15.98 8.28 7.75
CA ARG A 184 15.70 6.94 7.27
C ARG A 184 14.45 6.98 6.39
N THR A 185 14.56 6.59 5.13
CA THR A 185 13.47 6.74 4.14
C THR A 185 12.74 5.43 3.86
N ASP A 186 13.36 4.29 4.16
CA ASP A 186 12.79 2.96 4.01
C ASP A 186 11.77 2.62 5.12
N TYR A 187 11.97 3.16 6.32
CA TYR A 187 11.11 2.93 7.48
C TYR A 187 11.18 4.09 8.48
N GLN A 188 10.02 4.51 8.99
CA GLN A 188 9.86 5.48 10.06
C GLN A 188 8.70 5.06 10.97
N PRO A 189 8.85 5.17 12.30
CA PRO A 189 7.74 4.98 13.22
C PRO A 189 6.63 6.01 13.01
N VAL A 190 5.40 5.65 13.41
CA VAL A 190 4.21 6.47 13.15
C VAL A 190 4.25 7.76 13.99
N GLY A 191 4.55 8.90 13.36
CA GLY A 191 4.43 10.20 14.04
C GLY A 191 5.36 11.34 13.61
N GLY A 192 5.85 11.37 12.35
CA GLY A 192 6.87 12.31 11.85
C GLY A 192 6.82 13.74 12.41
N ILE A 193 7.97 14.20 12.90
CA ILE A 193 8.08 15.26 13.91
C ILE A 193 8.61 16.55 13.30
N ASP A 194 9.40 16.47 12.23
CA ASP A 194 9.68 17.57 11.30
C ASP A 194 10.68 17.19 10.19
N HIS A 195 11.21 15.96 10.18
CA HIS A 195 12.30 15.50 9.32
C HIS A 195 13.59 16.30 9.53
N VAL A 196 13.82 16.76 10.76
CA VAL A 196 15.02 17.50 11.16
C VAL A 196 15.73 16.73 12.26
N LEU A 197 17.02 16.44 12.06
CA LEU A 197 17.83 15.79 13.09
C LEU A 197 18.12 16.80 14.19
N GLY A 198 17.33 16.76 15.25
CA GLY A 198 17.33 17.78 16.29
C GLY A 198 18.33 17.55 17.39
N LEU A 199 18.58 16.29 17.74
CA LEU A 199 19.49 15.83 18.79
C LEU A 199 19.09 16.27 20.20
N THR A 200 17.95 16.95 20.39
CA THR A 200 17.49 17.43 21.70
C THR A 200 16.53 16.48 22.39
N GLU A 201 15.93 15.55 21.63
CA GLU A 201 14.94 14.59 22.11
C GLU A 201 15.35 13.16 21.72
N MET A 202 16.52 12.72 22.21
CA MET A 202 17.09 11.41 21.88
C MET A 202 16.51 10.30 22.74
N TRP A 203 16.19 9.18 22.09
CA TRP A 203 15.53 8.02 22.71
C TRP A 203 16.30 6.70 22.60
N GLY A 204 17.47 6.69 21.96
CA GLY A 204 18.29 5.48 21.84
C GLY A 204 19.05 5.37 20.53
N TYR A 205 19.59 4.19 20.29
CA TYR A 205 20.30 3.82 19.06
C TYR A 205 20.07 2.35 18.70
N ALA A 206 20.33 1.98 17.45
CA ALA A 206 20.18 0.61 16.98
C ALA A 206 21.28 0.21 15.98
N PHE A 207 21.57 -1.09 15.92
CA PHE A 207 22.45 -1.70 14.94
C PHE A 207 21.67 -2.71 14.10
N THR A 208 21.74 -2.58 12.77
CA THR A 208 21.21 -3.57 11.83
C THR A 208 22.33 -4.47 11.33
N MET A 209 22.13 -5.78 11.44
CA MET A 209 23.11 -6.78 11.04
C MET A 209 23.01 -7.11 9.54
N PRO A 210 24.14 -7.43 8.87
CA PRO A 210 24.14 -7.85 7.47
C PRO A 210 23.30 -9.11 7.22
N THR A 211 22.59 -9.11 6.10
CA THR A 211 21.79 -10.27 5.66
C THR A 211 22.66 -11.29 4.91
N GLY A 212 22.31 -12.57 5.04
CA GLY A 212 22.94 -13.67 4.31
C GLY A 212 24.40 -13.97 4.67
N ALA A 213 24.95 -13.39 5.73
CA ALA A 213 26.36 -13.51 6.10
C ALA A 213 26.56 -13.67 7.63
N PRO A 214 26.59 -14.91 8.17
CA PRO A 214 26.70 -15.12 9.61
C PRO A 214 27.97 -14.49 10.19
N GLY A 215 27.87 -13.93 11.40
CA GLY A 215 28.97 -13.22 12.04
C GLY A 215 28.85 -13.11 13.56
N ARG A 216 29.89 -12.52 14.16
CA ARG A 216 29.99 -12.26 15.61
C ARG A 216 30.67 -10.91 15.82
N PHE A 217 30.36 -10.27 16.93
CA PHE A 217 30.93 -8.98 17.32
C PHE A 217 31.05 -8.86 18.84
N ALA A 218 31.85 -7.89 19.28
CA ALA A 218 31.74 -7.33 20.62
C ALA A 218 31.69 -5.80 20.52
N LEU A 219 30.92 -5.18 21.41
CA LEU A 219 30.71 -3.73 21.48
C LEU A 219 31.02 -3.27 22.91
N ASP A 220 31.71 -2.15 23.02
CA ASP A 220 32.06 -1.54 24.31
C ASP A 220 32.00 0.00 24.24
N GLY A 221 31.72 0.65 25.38
CA GLY A 221 31.79 2.11 25.59
C GLY A 221 31.14 2.97 24.50
N VAL A 222 29.80 3.03 24.46
CA VAL A 222 29.08 4.00 23.61
C VAL A 222 29.12 5.36 24.27
N GLU A 223 29.67 6.36 23.57
CA GLU A 223 29.88 7.71 24.07
C GLU A 223 29.49 8.78 23.04
N LEU A 224 29.06 9.94 23.55
CA LEU A 224 28.93 11.16 22.76
C LEU A 224 30.26 11.91 22.80
N TYR A 225 30.72 12.44 21.66
CA TYR A 225 32.04 13.06 21.56
C TYR A 225 32.03 14.39 20.80
N GLY A 226 33.05 15.22 21.07
CA GLY A 226 33.34 16.46 20.35
C GLY A 226 32.32 17.57 20.56
N LYS A 227 32.61 18.76 20.03
CA LYS A 227 31.70 19.92 20.05
C LYS A 227 30.68 19.89 18.89
N ALA A 228 29.44 20.27 19.17
CA ALA A 228 28.33 20.36 18.20
C ALA A 228 28.72 21.00 16.85
N ASP A 229 28.25 20.39 15.75
CA ASP A 229 28.38 20.93 14.39
C ASP A 229 27.25 21.94 14.11
N PRO A 230 27.56 23.24 13.85
CA PRO A 230 26.54 24.24 13.54
C PRO A 230 25.66 23.90 12.32
N SER A 231 26.16 23.09 11.38
CA SER A 231 25.43 22.68 10.17
C SER A 231 24.27 21.71 10.43
N LEU A 232 24.20 21.12 11.64
CA LEU A 232 23.09 20.26 12.06
C LEU A 232 21.85 21.05 12.50
N LYS A 233 22.04 22.30 12.94
CA LYS A 233 20.94 23.15 13.43
C LYS A 233 20.24 23.94 12.33
N ALA A 234 20.80 24.00 11.13
CA ALA A 234 20.29 24.77 10.02
C ALA A 234 20.47 24.05 8.68
N SER A 235 19.44 24.07 7.85
CA SER A 235 19.44 23.57 6.49
C SER A 235 18.92 24.64 5.54
N VAL A 236 19.37 24.59 4.29
CA VAL A 236 18.79 25.33 3.20
C VAL A 236 17.85 24.41 2.44
N VAL A 237 16.62 24.87 2.23
CA VAL A 237 15.58 24.13 1.52
C VAL A 237 15.00 24.99 0.40
N THR A 238 14.52 24.31 -0.63
CA THR A 238 13.71 24.91 -1.69
C THR A 238 12.26 24.46 -1.53
N ASP A 239 11.30 25.25 -2.02
CA ASP A 239 9.87 24.90 -1.95
C ASP A 239 9.48 23.82 -2.97
N ALA A 240 10.29 23.62 -4.01
CA ALA A 240 10.19 22.52 -4.96
C ALA A 240 11.58 22.12 -5.49
N ALA A 241 11.68 20.93 -6.06
CA ALA A 241 12.87 20.47 -6.79
C ALA A 241 12.85 20.92 -8.26
N VAL A 242 11.64 21.00 -8.84
CA VAL A 242 11.41 21.36 -10.23
C VAL A 242 10.47 22.55 -10.30
N TYR A 243 10.81 23.52 -11.15
CA TYR A 243 10.07 24.78 -11.34
C TYR A 243 9.66 24.93 -12.82
N PRO A 244 8.52 24.35 -13.22
CA PRO A 244 7.95 24.57 -14.54
C PRO A 244 7.62 26.04 -14.75
N VAL A 245 8.02 26.58 -15.90
CA VAL A 245 7.78 27.97 -16.26
C VAL A 245 7.43 28.06 -17.73
N LYS A 246 6.38 28.82 -18.03
CA LYS A 246 6.05 29.16 -19.41
C LYS A 246 7.17 29.96 -20.03
N GLU A 247 7.51 29.61 -21.25
CA GLU A 247 8.46 30.33 -22.08
C GLU A 247 8.18 31.86 -22.10
N GLY A 248 9.22 32.66 -21.90
CA GLY A 248 9.17 34.11 -21.77
C GLY A 248 8.74 34.65 -20.40
N ALA A 249 8.42 33.79 -19.44
CA ALA A 249 8.14 34.19 -18.06
C ALA A 249 9.39 34.07 -17.17
N THR A 250 9.29 34.50 -15.91
CA THR A 250 10.39 34.44 -14.94
C THR A 250 10.10 33.35 -13.91
N ALA A 251 10.97 32.34 -13.84
CA ALA A 251 10.90 31.34 -12.77
C ALA A 251 11.37 31.96 -11.44
N LYS A 252 10.72 31.54 -10.35
CA LYS A 252 10.97 32.05 -9.00
C LYS A 252 11.32 30.90 -8.08
N VAL A 253 12.61 30.69 -7.86
CA VAL A 253 13.10 29.66 -6.94
C VAL A 253 13.16 30.25 -5.54
N LYS A 254 12.36 29.73 -4.61
CA LYS A 254 12.35 30.20 -3.23
C LYS A 254 13.35 29.39 -2.41
N VAL A 255 14.43 30.04 -2.01
CA VAL A 255 15.46 29.49 -1.12
C VAL A 255 15.13 29.91 0.30
N SER A 256 15.02 28.96 1.21
CA SER A 256 14.68 29.20 2.62
C SER A 256 15.71 28.57 3.54
N VAL A 257 15.89 29.15 4.72
CA VAL A 257 16.63 28.51 5.81
C VAL A 257 15.62 27.86 6.78
N ALA A 258 15.85 26.60 7.14
CA ALA A 258 15.07 25.87 8.11
C ALA A 258 15.99 25.42 9.24
N THR A 259 15.54 25.57 10.48
CA THR A 259 16.32 25.23 11.67
C THR A 259 15.57 24.28 12.59
N THR A 260 16.34 23.44 13.28
CA THR A 260 15.85 22.54 14.34
C THR A 260 15.09 23.32 15.41
N GLY A 261 13.94 22.82 15.84
CA GLY A 261 13.15 23.45 16.91
C GLY A 261 12.64 24.85 16.57
N SER A 262 12.70 25.24 15.30
CA SER A 262 12.29 26.56 14.79
C SER A 262 13.02 27.77 15.42
N VAL A 263 14.21 27.57 16.00
CA VAL A 263 14.99 28.66 16.59
C VAL A 263 15.68 29.51 15.51
N PRO A 264 15.97 30.80 15.73
CA PRO A 264 16.72 31.59 14.76
C PRO A 264 18.13 31.01 14.49
N VAL A 265 18.64 31.18 13.27
CA VAL A 265 20.01 30.77 12.93
C VAL A 265 21.03 31.47 13.82
N GLU A 266 21.95 30.71 14.41
CA GLU A 266 22.95 31.25 15.35
C GLU A 266 24.06 32.01 14.61
N GLU A 267 24.45 31.52 13.44
CA GLU A 267 25.48 32.09 12.55
C GLU A 267 24.89 32.43 11.17
N PRO A 268 25.52 33.33 10.38
CA PRO A 268 25.06 33.63 9.02
C PRO A 268 25.12 32.40 8.11
N VAL A 269 24.03 32.16 7.37
CA VAL A 269 23.98 31.15 6.30
C VAL A 269 24.08 31.85 4.94
N THR A 270 25.04 31.44 4.11
CA THR A 270 25.19 31.97 2.74
C THR A 270 24.93 30.89 1.70
N VAL A 271 24.20 31.27 0.66
CA VAL A 271 23.86 30.41 -0.48
C VAL A 271 24.31 31.08 -1.76
N ASP A 272 25.43 30.64 -2.30
CA ASP A 272 25.85 31.03 -3.65
C ASP A 272 25.02 30.24 -4.67
N TYR A 273 24.51 30.94 -5.68
CA TYR A 273 23.70 30.34 -6.72
C TYR A 273 24.25 30.69 -8.10
N THR A 274 24.18 29.74 -9.03
CA THR A 274 24.51 29.96 -10.44
C THR A 274 23.68 29.04 -11.32
N THR A 275 23.15 29.56 -12.43
CA THR A 275 22.55 28.72 -13.48
C THR A 275 23.65 28.12 -14.32
N GLU A 276 23.82 26.80 -14.27
CA GLU A 276 24.83 26.09 -15.06
C GLU A 276 24.36 24.68 -15.46
N GLY A 277 24.74 24.24 -16.66
CA GLY A 277 24.33 22.95 -17.22
C GLY A 277 22.92 22.98 -17.81
N GLY A 278 22.28 21.81 -17.87
CA GLY A 278 20.93 21.66 -18.43
C GLY A 278 20.91 21.45 -19.94
N THR A 279 19.70 21.50 -20.51
CA THR A 279 19.47 21.37 -21.95
C THR A 279 19.15 22.69 -22.63
N ALA A 280 18.73 23.71 -21.88
CA ALA A 280 18.45 25.04 -22.38
C ALA A 280 19.73 25.81 -22.70
N GLU A 281 19.74 26.63 -23.75
CA GLU A 281 20.88 27.43 -24.18
C GLU A 281 20.87 28.82 -23.52
N ALA A 282 21.97 29.13 -22.81
CA ALA A 282 22.20 30.42 -22.17
C ALA A 282 22.19 31.59 -23.17
N GLY A 283 21.35 32.60 -22.92
CA GLY A 283 21.17 33.77 -23.77
C GLY A 283 20.21 33.57 -24.95
N LYS A 284 19.77 32.33 -25.20
CA LYS A 284 18.73 32.01 -26.18
C LYS A 284 17.40 31.66 -25.51
N ASP A 285 17.43 30.75 -24.53
CA ASP A 285 16.25 30.20 -23.87
C ASP A 285 16.06 30.79 -22.46
N TYR A 286 17.15 31.27 -21.84
CA TYR A 286 17.11 31.95 -20.55
C TYR A 286 18.25 32.95 -20.39
N THR A 287 18.11 33.88 -19.45
CA THR A 287 19.19 34.79 -19.05
C THR A 287 20.00 34.15 -17.91
N PRO A 288 21.30 33.89 -18.06
CA PRO A 288 22.12 33.34 -16.98
C PRO A 288 22.13 34.23 -15.75
N VAL A 289 21.96 33.63 -14.57
CA VAL A 289 22.01 34.35 -13.29
C VAL A 289 23.02 33.70 -12.35
N SER A 290 23.72 34.53 -11.61
CA SER A 290 24.61 34.12 -10.52
C SER A 290 24.62 35.16 -9.42
N GLY A 291 24.73 34.74 -8.16
CA GLY A 291 24.81 35.66 -7.03
C GLY A 291 24.86 34.93 -5.69
N THR A 292 24.67 35.68 -4.61
CA THR A 292 24.69 35.16 -3.24
C THR A 292 23.43 35.60 -2.50
N VAL A 293 22.77 34.66 -1.83
CA VAL A 293 21.76 34.93 -0.82
C VAL A 293 22.41 34.80 0.56
N THR A 294 22.13 35.74 1.47
CA THR A 294 22.59 35.67 2.87
C THR A 294 21.42 35.74 3.83
N PHE A 295 21.36 34.78 4.75
CA PHE A 295 20.52 34.79 5.94
C PHE A 295 21.40 35.17 7.13
N PRO A 296 21.33 36.42 7.64
CA PRO A 296 22.16 36.83 8.77
C PRO A 296 21.81 36.03 10.04
N ALA A 297 22.76 35.95 10.98
CA ALA A 297 22.51 35.48 12.34
C ALA A 297 21.24 36.14 12.93
N GLY A 298 20.40 35.35 13.58
CA GLY A 298 19.09 35.76 14.07
C GLY A 298 17.94 35.66 13.06
N SER A 299 18.17 35.20 11.82
CA SER A 299 17.07 34.90 10.88
C SER A 299 16.21 33.75 11.42
N ALA A 300 14.89 33.97 11.50
CA ALA A 300 13.97 32.94 11.95
C ALA A 300 13.91 31.74 10.98
N SER A 301 13.60 30.55 11.49
CA SER A 301 13.28 29.39 10.67
C SER A 301 12.18 29.71 9.65
N GLY A 302 12.33 29.23 8.42
CA GLY A 302 11.43 29.51 7.31
C GLY A 302 11.65 30.86 6.62
N THR A 303 12.62 31.68 7.08
CA THR A 303 13.01 32.90 6.36
C THR A 303 13.44 32.54 4.94
N SER A 304 12.92 33.27 3.95
CA SER A 304 13.10 32.93 2.54
C SER A 304 13.49 34.12 1.67
N LYS A 305 14.17 33.81 0.57
CA LYS A 305 14.59 34.72 -0.49
C LYS A 305 14.30 34.08 -1.84
N THR A 306 14.00 34.89 -2.84
CA THR A 306 13.68 34.41 -4.17
C THR A 306 14.85 34.68 -5.11
N VAL A 307 15.26 33.66 -5.85
CA VAL A 307 16.14 33.75 -7.02
C VAL A 307 15.25 33.78 -8.25
N GLU A 308 15.35 34.85 -9.05
CA GLU A 308 14.58 35.02 -10.28
C GLU A 308 15.41 34.61 -11.49
N ILE A 309 14.87 33.72 -12.33
CA ILE A 309 15.52 33.21 -13.54
C ILE A 309 14.62 33.56 -14.73
N PRO A 310 14.92 34.64 -15.48
CA PRO A 310 14.14 35.03 -16.65
C PRO A 310 14.34 34.04 -17.80
N THR A 311 13.25 33.48 -18.31
CA THR A 311 13.24 32.72 -19.57
C THR A 311 12.97 33.66 -20.74
N LEU A 312 13.46 33.28 -21.92
CA LEU A 312 13.31 34.01 -23.15
C LEU A 312 12.24 33.33 -23.99
N LYS A 313 11.67 34.08 -24.94
CA LYS A 313 10.60 33.60 -25.82
C LYS A 313 11.01 33.64 -27.27
N ASP A 314 10.73 32.57 -28.00
CA ASP A 314 10.79 32.50 -29.44
C ASP A 314 9.42 32.19 -30.09
N ARG A 315 9.41 31.72 -31.34
CA ARG A 315 8.20 31.48 -32.14
C ARG A 315 8.05 30.03 -32.59
N ALA A 316 8.98 29.15 -32.26
CA ALA A 316 8.97 27.75 -32.66
C ALA A 316 8.30 26.91 -31.57
N GLY A 317 7.51 25.90 -31.95
CA GLY A 317 7.07 24.91 -30.98
C GLY A 317 8.22 23.96 -30.65
N GLU A 318 8.48 23.76 -29.37
CA GLU A 318 9.63 23.00 -28.86
C GLU A 318 9.27 22.09 -27.68
N SER A 319 10.17 21.14 -27.42
CA SER A 319 10.13 20.30 -26.22
C SER A 319 10.62 21.05 -25.00
N ALA A 320 10.34 20.56 -23.80
CA ALA A 320 10.78 21.20 -22.58
C ALA A 320 12.30 21.19 -22.44
N GLU A 321 12.83 22.25 -21.85
CA GLU A 321 14.25 22.43 -21.64
C GLU A 321 14.56 22.77 -20.19
N THR A 322 15.70 22.29 -19.69
CA THR A 322 16.04 22.42 -18.28
C THR A 322 17.16 23.42 -18.03
N VAL A 323 17.03 24.18 -16.95
CA VAL A 323 18.00 25.17 -16.44
C VAL A 323 18.27 24.84 -14.96
N PRO A 324 19.30 24.02 -14.66
CA PRO A 324 19.70 23.73 -13.29
C PRO A 324 20.21 24.98 -12.59
N LEU A 325 19.81 25.16 -11.33
CA LEU A 325 20.33 26.20 -10.44
C LEU A 325 21.17 25.53 -9.35
N LYS A 326 22.49 25.59 -9.52
CA LYS A 326 23.42 25.06 -8.54
C LYS A 326 23.43 25.94 -7.30
N LEU A 327 23.26 25.33 -6.13
CA LEU A 327 23.34 25.99 -4.83
C LEU A 327 24.58 25.48 -4.08
N THR A 328 25.42 26.41 -3.64
CA THR A 328 26.55 26.12 -2.75
C THR A 328 26.28 26.79 -1.41
N VAL A 329 26.12 25.98 -0.37
CA VAL A 329 25.69 26.45 0.96
C VAL A 329 26.87 26.46 1.92
N THR A 330 27.01 27.55 2.68
CA THR A 330 27.96 27.66 3.80
C THR A 330 27.19 28.06 5.06
N GLY A 331 27.52 27.41 6.18
CA GLY A 331 26.86 27.66 7.48
C GLY A 331 25.57 26.88 7.72
N ALA A 332 25.15 26.02 6.79
CA ALA A 332 23.98 25.14 6.90
C ALA A 332 24.13 23.91 6.00
N LYS A 333 23.31 22.88 6.21
CA LYS A 333 23.18 21.74 5.30
C LYS A 333 22.59 22.19 3.96
N ALA A 334 23.17 21.77 2.84
CA ALA A 334 22.65 22.06 1.51
C ALA A 334 21.37 21.24 1.21
N PRO A 335 20.53 21.68 0.24
CA PRO A 335 19.43 20.86 -0.26
C PRO A 335 19.91 19.51 -0.78
N VAL A 336 19.09 18.48 -0.64
CA VAL A 336 19.38 17.10 -1.11
C VAL A 336 19.61 17.06 -2.63
N GLU A 337 18.90 17.90 -3.37
CA GLU A 337 19.07 18.06 -4.82
C GLU A 337 19.06 19.55 -5.20
N ASN A 338 19.80 19.90 -6.26
CA ASN A 338 19.76 21.25 -6.80
C ASN A 338 18.42 21.51 -7.50
N PRO A 339 17.78 22.67 -7.26
CA PRO A 339 16.56 23.04 -7.95
C PRO A 339 16.78 23.18 -9.46
N GLN A 340 15.79 22.77 -10.25
CA GLN A 340 15.83 22.80 -11.70
C GLN A 340 14.64 23.61 -12.24
N VAL A 341 14.92 24.68 -12.97
CA VAL A 341 13.89 25.38 -13.74
C VAL A 341 13.64 24.62 -15.04
N VAL A 342 12.38 24.53 -15.46
CA VAL A 342 12.00 23.88 -16.72
C VAL A 342 11.22 24.86 -17.57
N VAL A 343 11.76 25.22 -18.73
CA VAL A 343 11.01 25.93 -19.76
C VAL A 343 10.03 24.94 -20.38
N ASP A 344 8.74 25.17 -20.22
CA ASP A 344 7.69 24.22 -20.59
C ASP A 344 7.65 23.95 -22.10
N ALA A 345 7.40 22.69 -22.46
CA ALA A 345 7.12 22.30 -23.84
C ALA A 345 5.88 23.04 -24.35
N HIS A 346 5.90 23.48 -25.61
CA HIS A 346 4.78 24.25 -26.15
C HIS A 346 4.66 24.16 -27.68
N GLY A 347 3.48 24.45 -28.21
CA GLY A 347 3.25 24.51 -29.67
C GLY A 347 3.27 23.16 -30.40
N LEU A 348 3.47 22.04 -29.70
CA LEU A 348 3.48 20.69 -30.28
C LEU A 348 2.07 20.08 -30.34
N PRO A 349 1.72 19.27 -31.37
CA PRO A 349 0.38 18.72 -31.53
C PRO A 349 -0.12 17.88 -30.36
N TYR A 350 0.74 17.09 -29.70
CA TYR A 350 0.32 16.32 -28.53
C TYR A 350 -0.11 17.18 -27.32
N LEU A 351 0.25 18.47 -27.30
CA LEU A 351 -0.18 19.42 -26.26
C LEU A 351 -1.49 20.14 -26.61
N ASP A 352 -1.98 20.03 -27.85
CA ASP A 352 -3.24 20.64 -28.26
C ASP A 352 -4.44 19.78 -27.83
N ALA A 353 -5.05 20.15 -26.70
CA ALA A 353 -6.24 19.49 -26.15
C ALA A 353 -7.46 19.50 -27.10
N LYS A 354 -7.46 20.29 -28.18
CA LYS A 354 -8.53 20.30 -29.19
C LYS A 354 -8.38 19.17 -30.22
N LEU A 355 -7.21 18.55 -30.30
CA LEU A 355 -7.00 17.42 -31.19
C LEU A 355 -7.55 16.12 -30.58
N PRO A 356 -8.09 15.20 -31.40
CA PRO A 356 -8.47 13.88 -30.93
C PRO A 356 -7.31 13.16 -30.26
N VAL A 357 -7.57 12.46 -29.14
CA VAL A 357 -6.58 11.70 -28.35
C VAL A 357 -5.67 10.84 -29.25
N LYS A 358 -6.26 10.10 -30.21
CA LYS A 358 -5.51 9.26 -31.15
C LYS A 358 -4.44 10.03 -31.94
N LYS A 359 -4.69 11.28 -32.33
CA LYS A 359 -3.71 12.13 -33.03
C LYS A 359 -2.61 12.59 -32.08
N ARG A 360 -2.95 12.93 -30.84
CA ARG A 360 -1.98 13.34 -29.80
C ARG A 360 -1.03 12.18 -29.45
N VAL A 361 -1.57 10.96 -29.29
CA VAL A 361 -0.79 9.74 -29.07
C VAL A 361 0.17 9.48 -30.23
N ALA A 362 -0.33 9.49 -31.47
CA ALA A 362 0.51 9.23 -32.64
C ALA A 362 1.64 10.25 -32.81
N ASP A 363 1.37 11.53 -32.54
CA ASP A 363 2.39 12.58 -32.57
C ASP A 363 3.45 12.36 -31.49
N LEU A 364 3.06 12.06 -30.25
CA LEU A 364 3.98 11.86 -29.14
C LEU A 364 4.84 10.60 -29.31
N VAL A 365 4.25 9.45 -29.65
CA VAL A 365 4.98 8.18 -29.85
C VAL A 365 6.03 8.29 -30.96
N ALA A 366 5.75 9.07 -32.02
CA ALA A 366 6.69 9.30 -33.12
C ALA A 366 7.91 10.15 -32.72
N ARG A 367 7.81 10.91 -31.62
CA ARG A 367 8.86 11.81 -31.12
C ARG A 367 9.74 11.15 -30.04
N MET A 368 9.21 10.15 -29.35
CA MET A 368 9.88 9.48 -28.25
C MET A 368 11.02 8.56 -28.73
N SER A 369 12.14 8.63 -28.03
CA SER A 369 13.24 7.68 -28.07
C SER A 369 12.84 6.33 -27.45
N LEU A 370 13.68 5.31 -27.66
CA LEU A 370 13.48 4.00 -27.03
C LEU A 370 13.56 4.08 -25.50
N ALA A 371 14.43 4.93 -24.94
CA ALA A 371 14.55 5.12 -23.49
C ALA A 371 13.26 5.71 -22.89
N GLU A 372 12.72 6.78 -23.49
CA GLU A 372 11.45 7.39 -23.06
C GLU A 372 10.28 6.39 -23.16
N LYS A 373 10.26 5.55 -24.21
CA LYS A 373 9.26 4.48 -24.37
C LYS A 373 9.40 3.40 -23.32
N ALA A 374 10.62 2.95 -23.01
CA ALA A 374 10.89 1.98 -21.95
C ALA A 374 10.48 2.54 -20.58
N GLY A 375 10.76 3.81 -20.32
CA GLY A 375 10.30 4.54 -19.13
C GLY A 375 8.76 4.50 -19.00
N GLN A 376 8.03 4.79 -20.08
CA GLN A 376 6.56 4.71 -20.07
C GLN A 376 6.01 3.32 -19.74
N MET A 377 6.71 2.25 -20.12
CA MET A 377 6.34 0.86 -19.81
C MET A 377 6.77 0.41 -18.40
N THR A 378 7.37 1.30 -17.60
CA THR A 378 7.91 0.99 -16.28
C THR A 378 7.05 1.63 -15.19
N GLN A 379 6.60 0.80 -14.25
CA GLN A 379 6.04 1.24 -12.98
C GLN A 379 6.98 0.87 -11.84
N ALA A 380 7.38 1.87 -11.05
CA ALA A 380 8.18 1.68 -9.84
C ALA A 380 7.34 1.93 -8.59
N GLU A 381 7.71 1.32 -7.46
CA GLU A 381 7.07 1.63 -6.18
C GLU A 381 7.73 2.87 -5.56
N ARG A 382 6.96 3.71 -4.87
CA ARG A 382 7.44 5.01 -4.36
C ARG A 382 8.63 4.92 -3.39
N ASN A 383 8.69 3.91 -2.52
CA ASN A 383 9.80 3.67 -1.58
C ASN A 383 11.02 3.01 -2.25
N ALA A 384 10.85 2.42 -3.43
CA ALA A 384 11.96 1.87 -4.20
C ALA A 384 12.79 2.94 -4.93
N LEU A 385 12.30 4.18 -5.05
CA LEU A 385 13.06 5.27 -5.67
C LEU A 385 14.34 5.55 -4.86
N THR A 386 15.51 5.38 -5.50
CA THR A 386 16.80 5.64 -4.82
C THR A 386 17.07 7.12 -4.70
N ALA A 387 16.58 7.90 -5.68
CA ALA A 387 16.42 9.33 -5.60
C ALA A 387 15.11 9.70 -6.30
N GLN A 388 14.38 10.70 -5.79
CA GLN A 388 13.13 11.11 -6.45
C GLN A 388 13.38 11.61 -7.88
N GLY A 389 14.56 12.18 -8.16
CA GLY A 389 15.02 12.56 -9.51
C GLY A 389 15.15 11.39 -10.51
N ASP A 390 15.14 10.14 -10.04
CA ASP A 390 15.09 8.96 -10.92
C ASP A 390 13.84 8.95 -11.81
N ILE A 391 12.74 9.59 -11.37
CA ILE A 391 11.51 9.77 -12.18
C ILE A 391 11.83 10.40 -13.53
N ALA A 392 12.57 11.52 -13.52
CA ALA A 392 12.95 12.22 -14.74
C ALA A 392 14.08 11.49 -15.49
N THR A 393 15.05 10.96 -14.74
CA THR A 393 16.24 10.30 -15.31
C THR A 393 15.91 9.06 -16.15
N TYR A 394 14.86 8.32 -15.76
CA TYR A 394 14.42 7.11 -16.43
C TYR A 394 13.08 7.26 -17.16
N ASP A 395 12.58 8.50 -17.31
CA ASP A 395 11.30 8.83 -17.96
C ASP A 395 10.13 7.95 -17.47
N LEU A 396 10.09 7.68 -16.15
CA LEU A 396 9.17 6.69 -15.58
C LEU A 396 7.72 7.03 -15.95
N GLY A 397 6.99 6.01 -16.42
CA GLY A 397 5.61 6.13 -16.85
C GLY A 397 4.63 6.14 -15.69
N SER A 398 4.99 5.46 -14.61
CA SER A 398 4.09 5.26 -13.48
C SER A 398 4.85 5.05 -12.18
N LEU A 399 4.20 5.45 -11.09
CA LEU A 399 4.54 5.01 -9.75
C LEU A 399 3.34 4.30 -9.13
N LEU A 400 3.57 3.49 -8.10
CA LEU A 400 2.50 2.98 -7.25
C LEU A 400 2.80 3.12 -5.76
N SER A 401 1.74 2.98 -4.97
CA SER A 401 1.80 2.55 -3.58
C SER A 401 1.31 1.11 -3.48
N GLY A 402 2.17 0.18 -3.03
CA GLY A 402 1.75 -1.16 -2.60
C GLY A 402 1.00 -1.12 -1.27
N GLY A 403 0.47 -2.25 -0.81
CA GLY A 403 -0.26 -2.34 0.46
C GLY A 403 0.55 -1.83 1.65
N GLY A 404 0.06 -0.79 2.32
CA GLY A 404 0.76 -0.14 3.44
C GLY A 404 1.88 0.83 3.06
N SER A 405 2.18 1.03 1.77
CA SER A 405 3.10 2.09 1.33
C SER A 405 2.40 3.44 1.27
N VAL A 406 2.49 4.16 2.37
CA VAL A 406 1.78 5.43 2.59
C VAL A 406 2.79 6.57 2.85
N PRO A 407 2.43 7.83 2.54
CA PRO A 407 3.19 8.98 3.02
C PRO A 407 3.11 9.07 4.55
N THR A 408 4.14 9.67 5.16
CA THR A 408 4.15 10.00 6.59
C THR A 408 4.04 11.52 6.75
N PRO A 409 3.06 12.03 7.52
CA PRO A 409 1.95 11.30 8.14
C PRO A 409 0.92 10.83 7.09
N ASN A 410 0.22 9.71 7.36
CA ASN A 410 -0.79 9.16 6.44
C ASN A 410 -2.10 9.98 6.51
N THR A 411 -2.13 11.06 5.75
CA THR A 411 -3.28 11.97 5.67
C THR A 411 -3.60 12.27 4.20
N PRO A 412 -4.86 12.56 3.84
CA PRO A 412 -5.20 12.93 2.47
C PRO A 412 -4.33 14.05 1.88
N ALA A 413 -3.98 15.05 2.70
CA ALA A 413 -3.16 16.18 2.27
C ALA A 413 -1.70 15.78 2.00
N ALA A 414 -1.15 14.87 2.80
CA ALA A 414 0.17 14.32 2.58
C ALA A 414 0.23 13.48 1.30
N TRP A 415 -0.81 12.70 1.01
CA TRP A 415 -0.93 11.98 -0.27
C TRP A 415 -0.94 12.93 -1.47
N SER A 416 -1.80 13.94 -1.47
CA SER A 416 -1.86 14.89 -2.60
C SER A 416 -0.53 15.61 -2.81
N LYS A 417 0.12 16.04 -1.71
CA LYS A 417 1.43 16.70 -1.77
C LYS A 417 2.53 15.76 -2.30
N MET A 418 2.53 14.50 -1.87
CA MET A 418 3.48 13.49 -2.34
C MET A 418 3.31 13.23 -3.84
N VAL A 419 2.08 13.02 -4.31
CA VAL A 419 1.81 12.78 -5.73
C VAL A 419 2.20 14.00 -6.57
N ASP A 420 1.88 15.21 -6.13
CA ASP A 420 2.28 16.44 -6.82
C ASP A 420 3.81 16.60 -6.91
N ALA A 421 4.53 16.25 -5.83
CA ALA A 421 5.99 16.28 -5.83
C ALA A 421 6.60 15.29 -6.84
N PHE A 422 5.98 14.12 -7.04
CA PHE A 422 6.39 13.18 -8.10
C PHE A 422 6.04 13.69 -9.49
N GLN A 423 4.85 14.27 -9.67
CA GLN A 423 4.42 14.85 -10.94
C GLN A 423 5.33 16.01 -11.38
N LEU A 424 5.77 16.86 -10.44
CA LEU A 424 6.74 17.91 -10.72
C LEU A 424 8.05 17.37 -11.32
N ARG A 425 8.50 16.19 -10.89
CA ARG A 425 9.71 15.57 -11.47
C ARG A 425 9.46 15.03 -12.87
N ALA A 426 8.27 14.52 -13.15
CA ALA A 426 7.89 14.17 -14.52
C ALA A 426 7.87 15.39 -15.44
N GLN A 427 7.58 16.60 -14.92
CA GLN A 427 7.66 17.84 -15.69
C GLN A 427 9.08 18.26 -16.07
N ALA A 428 10.13 17.67 -15.49
CA ALA A 428 11.51 17.90 -15.93
C ALA A 428 11.91 17.06 -17.15
N THR A 429 11.05 16.14 -17.60
CA THR A 429 11.29 15.34 -18.82
C THR A 429 11.05 16.17 -20.07
N ARG A 430 11.74 15.82 -21.15
CA ARG A 430 11.69 16.53 -22.44
C ARG A 430 10.28 16.71 -22.99
N TYR A 431 9.42 15.70 -22.88
CA TYR A 431 8.04 15.77 -23.37
C TYR A 431 7.00 16.01 -22.26
N GLN A 432 7.44 16.19 -21.02
CA GLN A 432 6.60 16.45 -19.85
C GLN A 432 5.43 15.46 -19.74
N ILE A 433 5.69 14.18 -20.01
CA ILE A 433 4.67 13.13 -19.97
C ILE A 433 4.32 12.89 -18.49
N PRO A 434 3.07 13.12 -18.06
CA PRO A 434 2.71 12.98 -16.66
C PRO A 434 2.79 11.52 -16.21
N LEU A 435 3.12 11.29 -14.95
CA LEU A 435 2.97 9.98 -14.32
C LEU A 435 1.49 9.60 -14.26
N ILE A 436 1.20 8.31 -14.37
CA ILE A 436 -0.04 7.75 -13.82
C ILE A 436 0.30 7.08 -12.50
N TYR A 437 -0.32 7.49 -11.39
CA TYR A 437 -0.05 6.93 -10.06
C TYR A 437 -1.11 5.89 -9.70
N GLY A 438 -0.71 4.68 -9.34
CA GLY A 438 -1.60 3.56 -9.00
C GLY A 438 -1.62 3.20 -7.50
N VAL A 439 -2.74 2.66 -7.03
CA VAL A 439 -2.91 2.09 -5.68
C VAL A 439 -4.00 1.01 -5.73
N ASP A 440 -3.90 0.03 -4.84
CA ASP A 440 -5.00 -0.85 -4.48
C ASP A 440 -6.01 -0.12 -3.58
N ALA A 441 -7.17 0.29 -4.11
CA ALA A 441 -8.30 0.81 -3.34
C ALA A 441 -9.50 -0.15 -3.42
N VAL A 442 -9.27 -1.41 -3.04
CA VAL A 442 -10.13 -2.56 -3.39
C VAL A 442 -11.46 -2.64 -2.63
N HIS A 443 -11.65 -1.85 -1.57
CA HIS A 443 -12.92 -1.75 -0.84
C HIS A 443 -13.10 -0.35 -0.20
N GLY A 444 -12.81 0.69 -0.99
CA GLY A 444 -12.65 2.07 -0.52
C GLY A 444 -11.18 2.50 -0.64
N HIS A 445 -10.86 3.76 -0.33
CA HIS A 445 -9.46 4.23 -0.32
C HIS A 445 -8.71 3.72 0.92
N ASN A 446 -8.56 2.40 0.96
CA ASN A 446 -8.28 1.59 2.14
C ASN A 446 -6.87 1.76 2.72
N ASN A 447 -5.93 2.32 1.96
CA ASN A 447 -4.60 2.69 2.45
C ASN A 447 -4.60 4.02 3.25
N VAL A 448 -5.68 4.80 3.22
CA VAL A 448 -5.73 6.14 3.82
C VAL A 448 -6.47 6.12 5.16
N VAL A 449 -5.80 6.63 6.21
CA VAL A 449 -6.44 6.78 7.53
C VAL A 449 -7.63 7.74 7.42
N GLY A 450 -8.78 7.31 7.93
CA GLY A 450 -10.01 8.10 7.96
C GLY A 450 -10.92 7.95 6.73
N ALA A 451 -10.46 7.28 5.66
CA ALA A 451 -11.28 6.96 4.50
C ALA A 451 -12.48 6.06 4.84
N THR A 452 -13.46 6.02 3.94
CA THR A 452 -14.61 5.13 4.05
C THR A 452 -14.20 3.72 3.61
N ILE A 453 -14.38 2.72 4.47
CA ILE A 453 -14.09 1.31 4.14
C ILE A 453 -15.41 0.57 3.93
N MET A 454 -15.60 0.10 2.71
CA MET A 454 -16.74 -0.71 2.27
C MET A 454 -16.58 -2.16 2.77
N PRO A 455 -17.67 -2.96 2.78
CA PRO A 455 -17.53 -4.40 2.84
C PRO A 455 -16.62 -4.90 1.71
N HIS A 456 -15.81 -5.92 1.99
CA HIS A 456 -15.08 -6.63 0.93
C HIS A 456 -16.04 -7.24 -0.09
N ASN A 457 -15.52 -7.57 -1.28
CA ASN A 457 -16.33 -7.98 -2.43
C ASN A 457 -17.26 -9.17 -2.14
N ILE A 458 -16.85 -10.12 -1.30
CA ILE A 458 -17.73 -11.23 -0.89
C ILE A 458 -19.01 -10.71 -0.22
N GLY A 459 -18.89 -9.69 0.64
CA GLY A 459 -20.02 -9.01 1.26
C GLY A 459 -20.85 -8.23 0.24
N LEU A 460 -20.22 -7.54 -0.70
CA LEU A 460 -20.95 -6.84 -1.77
C LEU A 460 -21.71 -7.81 -2.69
N GLY A 461 -21.11 -8.95 -3.02
CA GLY A 461 -21.76 -10.01 -3.79
C GLY A 461 -22.97 -10.60 -3.05
N ALA A 462 -22.90 -10.70 -1.72
CA ALA A 462 -24.02 -11.14 -0.90
C ALA A 462 -25.26 -10.24 -1.02
N THR A 463 -25.09 -8.95 -1.35
CA THR A 463 -26.21 -8.01 -1.55
C THR A 463 -27.04 -8.31 -2.80
N ARG A 464 -26.45 -8.94 -3.83
CA ARG A 464 -27.04 -9.10 -5.17
C ARG A 464 -27.53 -7.76 -5.79
N ASP A 465 -26.93 -6.63 -5.40
CA ASP A 465 -27.30 -5.28 -5.85
C ASP A 465 -26.20 -4.59 -6.69
N PRO A 466 -26.27 -4.70 -8.03
CA PRO A 466 -25.36 -3.99 -8.94
C PRO A 466 -25.40 -2.46 -8.80
N ALA A 467 -26.54 -1.89 -8.42
CA ALA A 467 -26.65 -0.43 -8.28
C ALA A 467 -25.94 0.05 -7.01
N LEU A 468 -25.93 -0.76 -5.96
CA LEU A 468 -25.12 -0.51 -4.78
C LEU A 468 -23.63 -0.69 -5.08
N ALA A 469 -23.24 -1.72 -5.83
CA ALA A 469 -21.86 -1.92 -6.27
C ALA A 469 -21.33 -0.74 -7.13
N GLU A 470 -22.18 -0.17 -8.01
CA GLU A 470 -21.84 1.06 -8.73
C GLU A 470 -21.60 2.25 -7.78
N LYS A 471 -22.46 2.41 -6.75
CA LYS A 471 -22.31 3.48 -5.77
C LYS A 471 -21.05 3.33 -4.92
N THR A 472 -20.67 2.11 -4.52
CA THR A 472 -19.43 1.89 -3.78
C THR A 472 -18.23 2.27 -4.63
N GLY A 473 -18.20 1.85 -5.91
CA GLY A 473 -17.16 2.27 -6.86
C GLY A 473 -17.08 3.79 -7.05
N ALA A 474 -18.22 4.48 -7.09
CA ALA A 474 -18.27 5.94 -7.21
C ALA A 474 -17.74 6.67 -5.97
N VAL A 475 -18.04 6.15 -4.76
CA VAL A 475 -17.47 6.68 -3.51
C VAL A 475 -15.96 6.45 -3.47
N THR A 476 -15.50 5.23 -3.78
CA THR A 476 -14.07 4.89 -3.83
C THR A 476 -13.33 5.82 -4.78
N ALA A 477 -13.81 6.00 -6.01
CA ALA A 477 -13.17 6.86 -7.00
C ALA A 477 -13.10 8.33 -6.57
N ASN A 478 -14.13 8.84 -5.89
CA ASN A 478 -14.12 10.20 -5.36
C ASN A 478 -13.03 10.36 -4.29
N GLU A 479 -12.96 9.44 -3.32
CA GLU A 479 -11.97 9.51 -2.23
C GLU A 479 -10.53 9.29 -2.76
N VAL A 480 -10.32 8.34 -3.67
CA VAL A 480 -9.02 8.09 -4.32
C VAL A 480 -8.57 9.32 -5.09
N ARG A 481 -9.42 9.87 -5.96
CA ARG A 481 -9.05 11.02 -6.80
C ARG A 481 -8.74 12.27 -5.98
N ALA A 482 -9.43 12.46 -4.86
CA ALA A 482 -9.20 13.58 -3.93
C ALA A 482 -7.84 13.51 -3.19
N THR A 483 -7.13 12.38 -3.26
CA THR A 483 -5.75 12.25 -2.76
C THR A 483 -4.69 12.45 -3.85
N GLY A 484 -5.10 12.81 -5.07
CA GLY A 484 -4.21 13.02 -6.22
C GLY A 484 -3.98 11.78 -7.08
N VAL A 485 -4.48 10.61 -6.66
CA VAL A 485 -4.30 9.36 -7.39
C VAL A 485 -5.35 9.21 -8.52
N PRO A 486 -4.93 9.01 -9.78
CA PRO A 486 -5.86 8.85 -10.90
C PRO A 486 -6.21 7.39 -11.27
N TRP A 487 -5.57 6.38 -10.67
CA TRP A 487 -5.67 4.98 -11.10
C TRP A 487 -5.82 4.02 -9.93
N ASP A 488 -6.83 3.16 -9.99
CA ASP A 488 -7.15 2.15 -8.99
C ASP A 488 -6.98 0.73 -9.56
N PHE A 489 -6.35 -0.15 -8.78
CA PHE A 489 -6.19 -1.57 -9.07
C PHE A 489 -7.42 -2.37 -8.63
N ALA A 490 -8.61 -1.96 -9.08
CA ALA A 490 -9.88 -2.60 -8.78
C ALA A 490 -10.86 -2.47 -9.97
N PRO A 491 -11.86 -3.36 -10.09
CA PRO A 491 -12.19 -4.48 -9.19
C PRO A 491 -11.45 -5.79 -9.50
N CYS A 492 -11.31 -6.65 -8.47
CA CYS A 492 -11.13 -8.08 -8.68
C CYS A 492 -12.44 -8.66 -9.22
N VAL A 493 -12.42 -9.13 -10.46
CA VAL A 493 -13.54 -9.84 -11.14
C VAL A 493 -13.29 -11.35 -11.10
N CYS A 494 -12.61 -11.77 -10.04
CA CYS A 494 -12.24 -13.14 -9.78
C CYS A 494 -13.50 -13.97 -9.52
N VAL A 495 -13.48 -15.25 -9.90
CA VAL A 495 -14.55 -16.21 -9.57
C VAL A 495 -13.95 -17.23 -8.62
N GLY A 496 -14.36 -17.19 -7.35
CA GLY A 496 -13.78 -18.04 -6.31
C GLY A 496 -14.34 -19.45 -6.39
N ARG A 497 -13.48 -20.47 -6.49
CA ARG A 497 -13.88 -21.87 -6.66
C ARG A 497 -13.45 -22.78 -5.52
N ASP A 498 -12.61 -22.28 -4.62
CA ASP A 498 -12.12 -22.98 -3.45
C ASP A 498 -11.88 -22.00 -2.28
N GLU A 499 -12.64 -22.16 -1.20
CA GLU A 499 -12.60 -21.28 -0.04
C GLU A 499 -11.25 -21.32 0.69
N ARG A 500 -10.41 -22.33 0.43
CA ARG A 500 -9.06 -22.41 1.02
C ARG A 500 -8.14 -21.30 0.54
N TRP A 501 -8.47 -20.64 -0.57
CA TRP A 501 -7.71 -19.52 -1.11
C TRP A 501 -7.77 -18.30 -0.21
N GLY A 502 -6.60 -17.74 0.14
CA GLY A 502 -6.46 -16.57 1.01
C GLY A 502 -6.97 -15.24 0.42
N ARG A 503 -7.45 -15.23 -0.83
CA ARG A 503 -8.10 -14.07 -1.47
C ARG A 503 -9.58 -14.27 -1.75
N THR A 504 -10.19 -15.31 -1.17
CA THR A 504 -11.63 -15.60 -1.36
C THR A 504 -12.52 -14.39 -1.05
N TYR A 505 -12.16 -13.52 -0.10
CA TYR A 505 -12.96 -12.33 0.20
C TYR A 505 -12.95 -11.27 -0.90
N GLU A 506 -11.96 -11.30 -1.80
CA GLU A 506 -11.84 -10.37 -2.92
C GLU A 506 -12.77 -10.74 -4.09
N THR A 507 -13.35 -11.95 -4.12
CA THR A 507 -14.37 -12.31 -5.10
C THR A 507 -15.77 -11.84 -4.69
N PHE A 508 -16.61 -11.47 -5.67
CA PHE A 508 -18.05 -11.29 -5.46
C PHE A 508 -18.82 -12.61 -5.28
N GLY A 509 -18.23 -13.76 -5.63
CA GLY A 509 -18.82 -15.08 -5.43
C GLY A 509 -18.26 -16.19 -6.32
N GLU A 510 -18.92 -17.35 -6.29
CA GLU A 510 -18.51 -18.56 -7.03
C GLU A 510 -19.19 -18.71 -8.40
N ASP A 511 -20.29 -17.99 -8.63
CA ASP A 511 -21.04 -18.00 -9.88
C ASP A 511 -20.57 -16.84 -10.79
N PRO A 512 -20.06 -17.13 -12.00
CA PRO A 512 -19.63 -16.08 -12.94
C PRO A 512 -20.75 -15.09 -13.30
N ALA A 513 -22.03 -15.51 -13.25
CA ALA A 513 -23.16 -14.63 -13.48
C ALA A 513 -23.34 -13.58 -12.37
N LEU A 514 -23.00 -13.94 -11.12
CA LEU A 514 -23.01 -13.00 -10.00
C LEU A 514 -21.88 -11.99 -10.15
N VAL A 515 -20.65 -12.46 -10.37
CA VAL A 515 -19.47 -11.61 -10.56
C VAL A 515 -19.72 -10.60 -11.69
N THR A 516 -20.15 -11.09 -12.87
CA THR A 516 -20.52 -10.24 -14.02
C THR A 516 -21.59 -9.19 -13.67
N SER A 517 -22.55 -9.53 -12.78
CA SER A 517 -23.58 -8.57 -12.39
C SER A 517 -23.05 -7.46 -11.48
N MET A 518 -21.99 -7.72 -10.71
CA MET A 518 -21.35 -6.77 -9.79
C MET A 518 -20.29 -5.88 -10.48
N ASP A 519 -19.88 -6.20 -11.71
CA ASP A 519 -18.92 -5.41 -12.51
C ASP A 519 -19.34 -3.95 -12.77
N THR A 520 -20.55 -3.55 -12.37
CA THR A 520 -20.99 -2.14 -12.32
C THR A 520 -20.10 -1.26 -11.43
N VAL A 521 -19.27 -1.83 -10.54
CA VAL A 521 -18.21 -1.10 -9.84
C VAL A 521 -17.33 -0.31 -10.84
N VAL A 522 -17.02 -0.89 -12.01
CA VAL A 522 -16.24 -0.23 -13.07
C VAL A 522 -16.93 1.05 -13.55
N ASN A 523 -18.27 1.05 -13.67
CA ASN A 523 -19.03 2.24 -14.05
C ASN A 523 -18.99 3.32 -12.96
N GLY A 524 -19.07 2.92 -11.69
CA GLY A 524 -18.90 3.83 -10.56
C GLY A 524 -17.55 4.54 -10.59
N MET A 525 -16.49 3.76 -10.86
CA MET A 525 -15.11 4.26 -10.88
C MET A 525 -14.78 5.14 -12.09
N GLN A 526 -15.18 4.72 -13.29
CA GLN A 526 -14.76 5.36 -14.55
C GLN A 526 -15.81 6.23 -15.23
N GLY A 527 -17.10 6.01 -14.93
CA GLY A 527 -18.22 6.62 -15.65
C GLY A 527 -18.52 5.91 -16.98
N ALA A 528 -18.72 6.67 -18.05
CA ALA A 528 -19.08 6.14 -19.35
C ALA A 528 -18.00 5.23 -19.96
N ALA A 529 -18.42 4.15 -20.63
CA ALA A 529 -17.53 3.16 -21.26
C ALA A 529 -16.62 3.73 -22.37
N SER A 530 -16.95 4.90 -22.92
CA SER A 530 -16.10 5.65 -23.85
C SER A 530 -14.84 6.24 -23.19
N GLY A 531 -14.82 6.33 -21.86
CA GLY A 531 -13.81 7.07 -21.09
C GLY A 531 -14.02 8.59 -21.11
N SER A 532 -15.19 9.09 -21.55
CA SER A 532 -15.45 10.54 -21.65
C SER A 532 -15.68 11.23 -20.31
N ASP A 533 -15.82 10.48 -19.23
CA ASP A 533 -15.94 10.99 -17.86
C ASP A 533 -14.60 10.92 -17.08
N LEU A 534 -13.56 10.27 -17.62
CA LEU A 534 -12.33 9.94 -16.89
C LEU A 534 -11.50 11.18 -16.48
N ASP A 535 -11.72 12.33 -17.10
CA ASP A 535 -11.04 13.59 -16.77
C ASP A 535 -11.70 14.37 -15.62
N ARG A 536 -12.81 13.86 -15.09
CA ARG A 536 -13.50 14.42 -13.93
C ARG A 536 -12.72 14.14 -12.64
N ASN A 537 -12.87 15.05 -11.68
CA ASN A 537 -12.19 14.97 -10.37
C ASN A 537 -12.85 14.01 -9.37
N ASP A 538 -13.83 13.21 -9.82
CA ASP A 538 -14.52 12.17 -9.05
C ASP A 538 -14.44 10.80 -9.74
N LYS A 539 -13.47 10.61 -10.65
CA LYS A 539 -13.27 9.39 -11.43
C LYS A 539 -11.81 8.95 -11.41
N VAL A 540 -11.62 7.64 -11.52
CA VAL A 540 -10.31 6.98 -11.61
C VAL A 540 -10.34 5.96 -12.73
N LEU A 541 -9.16 5.66 -13.29
CA LEU A 541 -9.01 4.51 -14.18
C LEU A 541 -9.17 3.22 -13.36
N ALA A 542 -9.95 2.26 -13.83
CA ALA A 542 -10.19 0.99 -13.15
C ALA A 542 -9.38 -0.13 -13.80
N THR A 543 -9.04 -1.14 -12.99
CA THR A 543 -8.29 -2.34 -13.39
C THR A 543 -9.10 -3.60 -13.12
N ALA A 544 -9.51 -4.33 -14.16
CA ALA A 544 -10.09 -5.65 -13.96
C ALA A 544 -8.97 -6.67 -13.67
N LYS A 545 -9.06 -7.38 -12.54
CA LYS A 545 -8.02 -8.33 -12.10
C LYS A 545 -8.56 -9.64 -11.49
N HIS A 546 -7.81 -10.74 -11.46
CA HIS A 546 -6.55 -10.94 -12.19
C HIS A 546 -6.75 -11.90 -13.38
N PHE A 547 -6.35 -11.47 -14.57
CA PHE A 547 -6.59 -12.15 -15.84
C PHE A 547 -5.60 -13.33 -16.04
N VAL A 548 -6.01 -14.59 -16.08
CA VAL A 548 -7.35 -15.09 -15.79
C VAL A 548 -7.23 -16.41 -15.04
N GLY A 549 -8.23 -16.69 -14.19
CA GLY A 549 -8.34 -17.97 -13.50
C GLY A 549 -7.77 -17.99 -12.09
N ASP A 550 -7.37 -16.84 -11.53
CA ASP A 550 -6.83 -16.70 -10.18
C ASP A 550 -7.66 -17.40 -9.09
N GLY A 551 -8.97 -17.23 -9.09
CA GLY A 551 -9.85 -17.88 -8.10
C GLY A 551 -10.11 -19.37 -8.34
N GLY A 552 -9.49 -19.98 -9.34
CA GLY A 552 -9.64 -21.40 -9.73
C GLY A 552 -8.40 -22.25 -9.54
N THR A 553 -7.39 -21.78 -8.82
CA THR A 553 -6.15 -22.53 -8.60
C THR A 553 -6.40 -23.78 -7.75
N GLU A 554 -5.74 -24.89 -8.09
CA GLU A 554 -5.89 -26.15 -7.39
C GLU A 554 -5.15 -26.14 -6.03
N TYR A 555 -5.79 -26.64 -4.98
CA TYR A 555 -5.15 -26.76 -3.67
C TYR A 555 -3.90 -27.66 -3.70
N GLY A 556 -2.80 -27.15 -3.15
CA GLY A 556 -1.49 -27.79 -3.15
C GLY A 556 -0.67 -27.58 -4.43
N SER A 557 -1.16 -26.78 -5.39
CA SER A 557 -0.46 -26.54 -6.67
C SER A 557 0.51 -25.37 -6.66
N SER A 558 0.47 -24.52 -5.62
CA SER A 558 1.37 -23.38 -5.53
C SER A 558 2.82 -23.81 -5.30
N THR A 559 3.74 -23.09 -5.94
CA THR A 559 5.18 -23.23 -5.76
C THR A 559 5.82 -21.97 -5.17
N THR A 560 5.00 -21.01 -4.73
CA THR A 560 5.46 -19.73 -4.19
C THR A 560 5.51 -19.80 -2.67
N GLY A 561 6.71 -19.72 -2.09
CA GLY A 561 6.90 -19.67 -0.64
C GLY A 561 6.19 -20.81 0.10
N SER A 562 5.38 -20.46 1.10
CA SER A 562 4.57 -21.40 1.89
C SER A 562 3.10 -21.48 1.43
N TYR A 563 2.76 -20.88 0.29
CA TYR A 563 1.38 -20.81 -0.19
C TYR A 563 0.90 -22.19 -0.61
N THR A 564 -0.38 -22.47 -0.41
CA THR A 564 -0.96 -23.78 -0.76
C THR A 564 -1.86 -23.67 -1.99
N VAL A 565 -2.51 -22.53 -2.22
CA VAL A 565 -3.49 -22.30 -3.30
C VAL A 565 -3.12 -21.09 -4.13
N ASP A 566 -2.80 -19.97 -3.48
CA ASP A 566 -2.57 -18.70 -4.15
C ASP A 566 -1.37 -18.80 -5.12
N GLN A 567 -1.50 -18.15 -6.27
CA GLN A 567 -0.50 -18.18 -7.36
C GLN A 567 -0.20 -19.57 -7.94
N GLY A 568 -1.03 -20.57 -7.63
CA GLY A 568 -0.92 -21.94 -8.12
C GLY A 568 -1.34 -22.14 -9.58
N VAL A 569 -1.83 -23.34 -9.89
CA VAL A 569 -2.22 -23.76 -11.23
C VAL A 569 -3.73 -23.90 -11.32
N THR A 570 -4.33 -23.16 -12.24
CA THR A 570 -5.75 -23.28 -12.60
C THR A 570 -5.90 -24.32 -13.71
N LYS A 571 -6.49 -25.47 -13.37
CA LYS A 571 -6.71 -26.59 -14.30
C LYS A 571 -8.16 -26.61 -14.76
N VAL A 572 -8.37 -26.39 -16.06
CA VAL A 572 -9.72 -26.27 -16.64
C VAL A 572 -9.73 -26.80 -18.07
N THR A 573 -10.91 -27.19 -18.56
CA THR A 573 -11.13 -27.31 -20.02
C THR A 573 -11.29 -25.92 -20.64
N ARG A 574 -11.12 -25.82 -21.97
CA ARG A 574 -11.40 -24.57 -22.69
C ARG A 574 -12.79 -24.02 -22.42
N LYS A 575 -13.79 -24.89 -22.38
CA LYS A 575 -15.18 -24.52 -22.10
C LYS A 575 -15.36 -23.96 -20.69
N GLU A 576 -14.79 -24.61 -19.68
CA GLU A 576 -14.87 -24.14 -18.29
C GLU A 576 -14.17 -22.78 -18.13
N LEU A 577 -13.02 -22.58 -18.76
CA LEU A 577 -12.36 -21.28 -18.74
C LEU A 577 -13.26 -20.18 -19.35
N GLU A 578 -13.91 -20.47 -20.48
CA GLU A 578 -14.79 -19.53 -21.16
C GLU A 578 -16.05 -19.18 -20.36
N ASP A 579 -16.67 -20.20 -19.75
CA ASP A 579 -17.94 -20.08 -19.03
C ASP A 579 -17.76 -19.49 -17.63
N VAL A 580 -16.62 -19.75 -16.98
CA VAL A 580 -16.35 -19.34 -15.59
C VAL A 580 -15.43 -18.12 -15.56
N HIS A 581 -14.15 -18.28 -15.89
CA HIS A 581 -13.16 -17.27 -15.55
C HIS A 581 -13.04 -16.14 -16.58
N LEU A 582 -13.31 -16.38 -17.87
CA LEU A 582 -13.27 -15.34 -18.91
C LEU A 582 -14.58 -14.53 -18.98
N ALA A 583 -15.68 -15.05 -18.46
CA ALA A 583 -16.99 -14.42 -18.59
C ALA A 583 -17.06 -13.01 -17.96
N PRO A 584 -16.55 -12.77 -16.72
CA PRO A 584 -16.51 -11.42 -16.15
C PRO A 584 -15.63 -10.45 -16.94
N PHE A 585 -14.45 -10.88 -17.40
CA PHE A 585 -13.57 -10.03 -18.21
C PHE A 585 -14.22 -9.57 -19.52
N LYS A 586 -15.04 -10.42 -20.16
CA LYS A 586 -15.82 -10.02 -21.35
C LYS A 586 -16.79 -8.88 -21.03
N ASP A 587 -17.35 -8.82 -19.83
CA ASP A 587 -18.26 -7.75 -19.41
C ASP A 587 -17.49 -6.48 -19.00
N ALA A 588 -16.42 -6.62 -18.22
CA ALA A 588 -15.52 -5.52 -17.86
C ALA A 588 -14.97 -4.79 -19.10
N VAL A 589 -14.56 -5.53 -20.14
CA VAL A 589 -14.11 -4.94 -21.42
C VAL A 589 -15.24 -4.19 -22.13
N LYS A 590 -16.47 -4.72 -22.14
CA LYS A 590 -17.64 -4.02 -22.71
C LYS A 590 -17.99 -2.74 -21.96
N ARG A 591 -17.77 -2.71 -20.64
CA ARG A 591 -17.92 -1.52 -19.79
C ARG A 591 -16.79 -0.51 -19.97
N GLY A 592 -15.79 -0.82 -20.78
CA GLY A 592 -14.69 0.08 -21.10
C GLY A 592 -13.64 0.18 -20.00
N VAL A 593 -13.41 -0.89 -19.23
CA VAL A 593 -12.34 -0.94 -18.22
C VAL A 593 -11.00 -0.46 -18.81
N GLY A 594 -10.30 0.40 -18.08
CA GLY A 594 -9.12 1.11 -18.57
C GLY A 594 -7.86 0.27 -18.60
N THR A 595 -7.74 -0.67 -17.65
CA THR A 595 -6.60 -1.57 -17.51
C THR A 595 -7.03 -2.99 -17.16
N VAL A 596 -6.17 -3.96 -17.47
CA VAL A 596 -6.31 -5.36 -17.05
C VAL A 596 -4.99 -5.82 -16.46
N MET A 597 -5.03 -6.51 -15.33
CA MET A 597 -3.84 -7.05 -14.66
C MET A 597 -3.86 -8.58 -14.75
N PRO A 598 -2.89 -9.24 -15.40
CA PRO A 598 -2.84 -10.70 -15.42
C PRO A 598 -2.51 -11.31 -14.06
N SER A 599 -3.02 -12.52 -13.81
CA SER A 599 -2.82 -13.28 -12.57
C SER A 599 -1.39 -13.83 -12.44
N TYR A 600 -0.88 -14.00 -11.22
CA TYR A 600 0.33 -14.80 -10.97
C TYR A 600 0.18 -16.28 -11.36
N SER A 601 -1.06 -16.78 -11.37
CA SER A 601 -1.35 -18.20 -11.57
C SER A 601 -0.84 -18.69 -12.93
N SER A 602 -0.61 -19.99 -12.98
CA SER A 602 -0.43 -20.69 -14.26
C SER A 602 -1.77 -21.24 -14.73
N LEU A 603 -2.00 -21.23 -16.03
CA LEU A 603 -3.20 -21.79 -16.64
C LEU A 603 -2.87 -23.11 -17.34
N ASP A 604 -3.60 -24.17 -17.01
CA ASP A 604 -3.53 -25.50 -17.61
C ASP A 604 -4.87 -25.81 -18.31
N ILE A 605 -4.84 -25.82 -19.64
CA ILE A 605 -6.00 -26.02 -20.49
C ILE A 605 -6.01 -27.49 -20.91
N THR A 606 -6.65 -28.31 -20.07
CA THR A 606 -6.49 -29.77 -20.08
C THR A 606 -6.87 -30.47 -21.40
N ASP A 607 -7.64 -29.82 -22.27
CA ASP A 607 -8.06 -30.32 -23.58
C ASP A 607 -7.18 -29.87 -24.78
N ASP A 608 -6.13 -29.06 -24.57
CA ASP A 608 -5.21 -28.62 -25.64
C ASP A 608 -3.82 -29.29 -25.61
N THR A 609 -3.55 -30.11 -24.59
CA THR A 609 -2.29 -30.88 -24.38
C THR A 609 -1.02 -30.05 -24.14
N LEU A 610 -1.14 -28.73 -23.98
CA LEU A 610 -0.01 -27.86 -23.64
C LEU A 610 0.30 -27.92 -22.13
N PRO A 611 1.57 -27.71 -21.73
CA PRO A 611 1.90 -27.60 -20.32
C PRO A 611 1.29 -26.32 -19.71
N PRO A 612 1.11 -26.27 -18.37
CA PRO A 612 0.67 -25.05 -17.70
C PRO A 612 1.57 -23.85 -18.03
N VAL A 613 0.97 -22.69 -18.32
CA VAL A 613 1.70 -21.47 -18.68
C VAL A 613 1.40 -20.36 -17.67
N LYS A 614 2.43 -19.68 -17.15
CA LYS A 614 2.27 -18.46 -16.34
C LYS A 614 1.52 -17.40 -17.14
N MET A 615 0.47 -16.80 -16.57
CA MET A 615 -0.36 -15.84 -17.32
C MET A 615 0.43 -14.63 -17.83
N HIS A 616 1.47 -14.16 -17.12
CA HIS A 616 2.37 -13.09 -17.60
C HIS A 616 3.24 -13.50 -18.80
N ALA A 617 3.27 -14.78 -19.18
CA ALA A 617 3.93 -15.29 -20.38
C ALA A 617 2.94 -15.77 -21.47
N ASP A 618 1.63 -15.78 -21.19
CA ASP A 618 0.62 -16.35 -22.09
C ASP A 618 0.15 -15.35 -23.16
N GLY A 619 0.88 -15.32 -24.27
CA GLY A 619 0.51 -14.48 -25.42
C GLY A 619 -0.79 -14.88 -26.11
N ALA A 620 -1.22 -16.15 -26.00
CA ALA A 620 -2.47 -16.59 -26.60
C ALA A 620 -3.67 -16.02 -25.82
N MET A 621 -3.59 -15.96 -24.49
CA MET A 621 -4.62 -15.33 -23.67
C MET A 621 -4.56 -13.81 -23.73
N ILE A 622 -3.38 -13.19 -23.60
CA ILE A 622 -3.29 -11.72 -23.55
C ILE A 622 -3.53 -11.07 -24.92
N ASN A 623 -2.76 -11.45 -25.95
CA ASN A 623 -2.97 -10.88 -27.28
C ASN A 623 -4.20 -11.49 -27.95
N GLY A 624 -4.30 -12.81 -27.99
CA GLY A 624 -5.36 -13.51 -28.72
C GLY A 624 -6.75 -13.38 -28.09
N GLU A 625 -6.91 -13.71 -26.81
CA GLU A 625 -8.22 -13.69 -26.15
C GLU A 625 -8.61 -12.26 -25.72
N LEU A 626 -7.81 -11.60 -24.90
CA LEU A 626 -8.14 -10.29 -24.33
C LEU A 626 -8.10 -9.15 -25.37
N LYS A 627 -6.97 -8.95 -26.05
CA LYS A 627 -6.80 -7.80 -26.97
C LYS A 627 -7.58 -8.00 -28.27
N ASP A 628 -7.46 -9.17 -28.90
CA ASP A 628 -8.03 -9.41 -30.23
C ASP A 628 -9.50 -9.83 -30.16
N LYS A 629 -9.83 -10.94 -29.48
CA LYS A 629 -11.21 -11.46 -29.46
C LYS A 629 -12.17 -10.61 -28.61
N MET A 630 -11.78 -10.22 -27.38
CA MET A 630 -12.61 -9.35 -26.55
C MET A 630 -12.55 -7.88 -26.99
N GLY A 631 -11.52 -7.50 -27.75
CA GLY A 631 -11.37 -6.17 -28.30
C GLY A 631 -10.85 -5.12 -27.31
N PHE A 632 -10.15 -5.54 -26.24
CA PHE A 632 -9.64 -4.65 -25.20
C PHE A 632 -8.73 -3.54 -25.75
N LYS A 633 -9.08 -2.28 -25.45
CA LYS A 633 -8.39 -1.07 -25.93
C LYS A 633 -7.55 -0.36 -24.87
N GLY A 634 -7.64 -0.78 -23.61
CA GLY A 634 -6.77 -0.29 -22.54
C GLY A 634 -5.36 -0.84 -22.64
N PHE A 635 -4.62 -0.72 -21.53
CA PHE A 635 -3.29 -1.29 -21.39
C PHE A 635 -3.27 -2.41 -20.34
N VAL A 636 -2.39 -3.38 -20.54
CA VAL A 636 -2.19 -4.55 -19.67
C VAL A 636 -0.99 -4.27 -18.76
N ILE A 637 -1.20 -4.32 -17.44
CA ILE A 637 -0.13 -4.15 -16.44
C ILE A 637 0.20 -5.49 -15.77
N SER A 638 1.47 -5.81 -15.51
CA SER A 638 1.80 -6.99 -14.68
C SER A 638 1.30 -6.85 -13.25
N ASP A 639 1.21 -7.96 -12.53
CA ASP A 639 1.12 -7.93 -11.07
C ASP A 639 2.51 -7.66 -10.46
N TRP A 640 2.60 -7.47 -9.15
CA TRP A 640 3.82 -7.10 -8.44
C TRP A 640 4.96 -8.11 -8.63
N GLN A 641 6.05 -7.72 -9.29
CA GLN A 641 7.20 -8.62 -9.59
C GLN A 641 6.78 -9.92 -10.32
N ALA A 642 5.65 -9.92 -11.02
CA ALA A 642 5.10 -11.17 -11.52
C ALA A 642 5.89 -11.76 -12.69
N ILE A 643 6.61 -10.92 -13.45
CA ILE A 643 7.46 -11.40 -14.55
C ILE A 643 8.63 -12.23 -14.00
N ASP A 644 9.09 -11.96 -12.78
CA ASP A 644 10.17 -12.67 -12.10
C ASP A 644 9.80 -14.12 -11.74
N GLN A 645 8.52 -14.49 -11.84
CA GLN A 645 8.05 -15.87 -11.68
C GLN A 645 7.99 -16.65 -13.00
N ILE A 646 8.34 -16.02 -14.12
CA ILE A 646 8.48 -16.73 -15.39
C ILE A 646 9.74 -17.61 -15.30
N PRO A 647 9.71 -18.86 -15.80
CA PRO A 647 10.90 -19.69 -15.81
C PRO A 647 11.97 -19.11 -16.75
N GLY A 648 13.14 -18.73 -16.20
CA GLY A 648 14.22 -18.21 -17.02
C GLY A 648 15.22 -17.35 -16.26
N ASP A 649 15.91 -16.50 -17.03
CA ASP A 649 16.62 -15.34 -16.50
C ASP A 649 15.81 -14.06 -16.71
N TYR A 650 16.15 -13.01 -15.96
CA TYR A 650 15.40 -11.75 -16.00
C TYR A 650 15.28 -11.13 -17.40
N ALA A 651 16.30 -11.27 -18.26
CA ALA A 651 16.23 -10.77 -19.64
C ALA A 651 15.24 -11.57 -20.49
N SER A 652 15.20 -12.89 -20.29
CA SER A 652 14.21 -13.77 -20.91
C SER A 652 12.79 -13.50 -20.39
N ASP A 653 12.64 -13.13 -19.12
CA ASP A 653 11.33 -12.83 -18.51
C ASP A 653 10.77 -11.51 -19.05
N VAL A 654 11.61 -10.47 -19.12
CA VAL A 654 11.27 -9.19 -19.77
C VAL A 654 10.88 -9.42 -21.24
N ARG A 655 11.68 -10.18 -22.00
CA ARG A 655 11.36 -10.50 -23.40
C ARG A 655 10.04 -11.25 -23.54
N THR A 656 9.84 -12.28 -22.73
CA THR A 656 8.68 -13.17 -22.83
C THR A 656 7.41 -12.41 -22.48
N SER A 657 7.39 -11.68 -21.36
CA SER A 657 6.22 -10.92 -20.91
C SER A 657 5.84 -9.78 -21.86
N VAL A 658 6.81 -9.01 -22.33
CA VAL A 658 6.54 -7.92 -23.29
C VAL A 658 6.05 -8.48 -24.63
N ASN A 659 6.60 -9.57 -25.13
CA ASN A 659 6.09 -10.21 -26.36
C ASN A 659 4.73 -10.89 -26.15
N ALA A 660 4.43 -11.39 -24.94
CA ALA A 660 3.13 -11.96 -24.59
C ALA A 660 2.01 -10.92 -24.62
N GLY A 661 2.32 -9.63 -24.49
CA GLY A 661 1.33 -8.58 -24.66
C GLY A 661 1.24 -7.61 -23.49
N LEU A 662 2.09 -7.72 -22.47
CA LEU A 662 2.11 -6.75 -21.39
C LEU A 662 2.53 -5.37 -21.91
N ASP A 663 1.88 -4.33 -21.42
CA ASP A 663 2.09 -2.95 -21.85
C ASP A 663 2.90 -2.16 -20.81
N MET A 664 2.62 -2.40 -19.52
CA MET A 664 3.34 -1.81 -18.38
C MET A 664 3.78 -2.92 -17.42
N ILE A 665 4.98 -2.82 -16.86
CA ILE A 665 5.52 -3.78 -15.89
C ILE A 665 5.58 -3.11 -14.51
N MET A 666 4.89 -3.72 -13.53
CA MET A 666 5.02 -3.42 -12.11
C MET A 666 6.29 -4.10 -11.59
N VAL A 667 7.42 -3.38 -11.69
CA VAL A 667 8.76 -3.98 -11.54
C VAL A 667 9.02 -4.50 -10.13
N PRO A 668 8.67 -3.81 -9.05
CA PRO A 668 8.58 -2.36 -8.89
C PRO A 668 9.86 -1.76 -8.25
N THR A 669 10.81 -2.59 -7.82
CA THR A 669 12.05 -2.18 -7.14
C THR A 669 13.22 -1.97 -8.10
N GLN A 670 13.43 -2.92 -9.02
CA GLN A 670 14.57 -2.92 -9.95
C GLN A 670 14.31 -2.15 -11.26
N TYR A 671 13.60 -1.01 -11.20
CA TYR A 671 13.16 -0.27 -12.38
C TYR A 671 14.33 0.19 -13.29
N LYS A 672 15.51 0.49 -12.73
CA LYS A 672 16.72 0.81 -13.49
C LYS A 672 17.18 -0.39 -14.33
N THR A 673 17.24 -1.56 -13.72
CA THR A 673 17.61 -2.82 -14.39
C THR A 673 16.58 -3.19 -15.46
N PHE A 674 15.29 -3.05 -15.16
CA PHE A 674 14.21 -3.31 -16.11
C PHE A 674 14.33 -2.43 -17.36
N THR A 675 14.43 -1.11 -17.20
CA THR A 675 14.51 -0.18 -18.33
C THR A 675 15.74 -0.44 -19.21
N GLN A 676 16.89 -0.75 -18.61
CA GLN A 676 18.11 -1.10 -19.35
C GLN A 676 17.96 -2.44 -20.11
N THR A 677 17.37 -3.43 -19.46
CA THR A 677 17.15 -4.77 -20.04
C THR A 677 16.17 -4.71 -21.21
N LEU A 678 15.06 -3.97 -21.07
CA LEU A 678 14.08 -3.77 -22.14
C LEU A 678 14.73 -3.11 -23.36
N GLN A 679 15.52 -2.06 -23.15
CA GLN A 679 16.26 -1.39 -24.23
C GLN A 679 17.24 -2.34 -24.93
N ALA A 680 17.94 -3.19 -24.18
CA ALA A 680 18.85 -4.18 -24.73
C ALA A 680 18.14 -5.25 -25.56
N GLU A 681 17.00 -5.78 -25.08
CA GLU A 681 16.19 -6.77 -25.81
C GLU A 681 15.59 -6.20 -27.10
N VAL A 682 15.19 -4.93 -27.12
CA VAL A 682 14.71 -4.24 -28.33
C VAL A 682 15.85 -3.97 -29.30
N THR A 683 16.99 -3.47 -28.82
CA THR A 683 18.18 -3.21 -29.65
C THR A 683 18.70 -4.50 -30.29
N ALA A 684 18.60 -5.62 -29.58
CA ALA A 684 18.95 -6.94 -30.10
C ALA A 684 17.90 -7.53 -31.07
N GLY A 685 16.78 -6.85 -31.31
CA GLY A 685 15.71 -7.29 -32.22
C GLY A 685 14.84 -8.43 -31.68
N ARG A 686 14.95 -8.76 -30.39
CA ARG A 686 14.16 -9.83 -29.74
C ARG A 686 12.79 -9.35 -29.24
N ILE A 687 12.64 -8.03 -29.06
CA ILE A 687 11.36 -7.35 -28.93
C ILE A 687 11.28 -6.33 -30.06
N SER A 688 10.17 -6.33 -30.82
CA SER A 688 10.03 -5.41 -31.96
C SER A 688 9.69 -3.99 -31.52
N GLN A 689 10.16 -2.97 -32.26
CA GLN A 689 9.75 -1.59 -32.04
C GLN A 689 8.22 -1.40 -32.10
N ALA A 690 7.54 -2.16 -32.97
CA ALA A 690 6.09 -2.11 -33.10
C ALA A 690 5.37 -2.59 -31.81
N ARG A 691 5.92 -3.57 -31.10
CA ARG A 691 5.38 -4.03 -29.80
C ARG A 691 5.49 -2.94 -28.75
N ILE A 692 6.63 -2.26 -28.69
CA ILE A 692 6.87 -1.11 -27.80
C ILE A 692 5.91 0.04 -28.13
N ASP A 693 5.76 0.37 -29.42
CA ASP A 693 4.88 1.46 -29.85
C ASP A 693 3.40 1.18 -29.55
N ASP A 694 2.95 -0.08 -29.67
CA ASP A 694 1.61 -0.50 -29.23
C ASP A 694 1.42 -0.33 -27.72
N ALA A 695 2.36 -0.84 -26.91
CA ALA A 695 2.32 -0.73 -25.46
C ALA A 695 2.23 0.73 -25.00
N VAL A 696 3.14 1.57 -25.49
CA VAL A 696 3.18 2.99 -25.15
C VAL A 696 1.95 3.74 -25.66
N SER A 697 1.44 3.40 -26.86
CA SER A 697 0.21 4.04 -27.36
C SER A 697 -1.00 3.78 -26.45
N ARG A 698 -1.14 2.56 -25.92
CA ARG A 698 -2.23 2.20 -25.01
C ARG A 698 -2.13 2.94 -23.68
N ILE A 699 -0.92 3.05 -23.13
CA ILE A 699 -0.65 3.82 -21.89
C ILE A 699 -0.98 5.29 -22.09
N LEU A 700 -0.45 5.90 -23.15
CA LEU A 700 -0.67 7.32 -23.43
C LEU A 700 -2.15 7.62 -23.72
N GLU A 701 -2.87 6.74 -24.41
CA GLU A 701 -4.31 6.92 -24.65
C GLU A 701 -5.08 7.06 -23.33
N GLN A 702 -4.80 6.23 -22.33
CA GLN A 702 -5.45 6.35 -21.02
C GLN A 702 -5.01 7.61 -20.26
N LYS A 703 -3.73 7.99 -20.30
CA LYS A 703 -3.25 9.23 -19.70
C LYS A 703 -3.92 10.48 -20.29
N PHE A 704 -4.13 10.51 -21.60
CA PHE A 704 -4.88 11.59 -22.26
C PHE A 704 -6.37 11.58 -21.87
N LYS A 705 -7.02 10.41 -21.79
CA LYS A 705 -8.43 10.30 -21.36
C LYS A 705 -8.64 10.73 -19.91
N LEU A 706 -7.67 10.48 -19.04
CA LEU A 706 -7.65 10.95 -17.65
C LEU A 706 -7.42 12.47 -17.51
N GLY A 707 -7.15 13.16 -18.62
CA GLY A 707 -6.83 14.58 -18.64
C GLY A 707 -5.50 14.94 -17.98
N LEU A 708 -4.58 13.97 -17.78
CA LEU A 708 -3.34 14.20 -17.03
C LEU A 708 -2.39 15.18 -17.73
N PHE A 709 -2.47 15.30 -19.06
CA PHE A 709 -1.68 16.29 -19.80
C PHE A 709 -2.19 17.72 -19.57
N GLU A 710 -3.48 17.89 -19.28
CA GLU A 710 -4.08 19.18 -18.98
C GLU A 710 -4.05 19.52 -17.47
N LYS A 711 -4.17 18.49 -16.63
CA LYS A 711 -4.27 18.59 -15.17
C LYS A 711 -3.41 17.47 -14.53
N PRO A 712 -2.08 17.61 -14.51
CA PRO A 712 -1.18 16.57 -13.99
C PRO A 712 -1.19 16.48 -12.45
N TYR A 713 -1.61 17.54 -11.76
CA TYR A 713 -1.57 17.66 -10.31
C TYR A 713 -2.90 17.28 -9.65
N ALA A 714 -2.85 17.00 -8.35
CA ALA A 714 -3.97 16.65 -7.52
C ALA A 714 -5.04 17.76 -7.49
N ASP A 715 -6.30 17.36 -7.59
CA ASP A 715 -7.45 18.24 -7.32
C ASP A 715 -8.00 17.92 -5.92
N THR A 716 -7.72 18.80 -4.96
CA THR A 716 -8.10 18.62 -3.56
C THR A 716 -9.49 19.17 -3.23
N THR A 717 -10.27 19.62 -4.21
CA THR A 717 -11.61 20.18 -3.97
C THR A 717 -12.57 19.22 -3.27
N ASN A 718 -12.45 17.91 -3.53
CA ASN A 718 -13.26 16.86 -2.91
C ASN A 718 -12.63 16.26 -1.64
N GLN A 719 -11.49 16.77 -1.17
CA GLN A 719 -10.75 16.16 -0.05
C GLN A 719 -11.55 16.10 1.26
N ALA A 720 -12.46 17.05 1.50
CA ALA A 720 -13.36 17.03 2.66
C ALA A 720 -14.46 15.96 2.58
N ALA A 721 -14.68 15.34 1.41
CA ALA A 721 -15.64 14.25 1.24
C ALA A 721 -15.09 12.91 1.72
N ILE A 722 -13.76 12.76 1.84
CA ILE A 722 -13.10 11.55 2.32
C ILE A 722 -13.61 11.21 3.73
N GLY A 723 -14.15 10.00 3.90
CA GLY A 723 -14.71 9.57 5.18
C GLY A 723 -15.96 10.33 5.61
N SER A 724 -16.62 11.06 4.72
CA SER A 724 -17.80 11.87 5.05
C SER A 724 -18.99 11.01 5.46
N ALA A 725 -19.94 11.61 6.19
CA ALA A 725 -21.17 10.94 6.58
C ALA A 725 -21.98 10.41 5.37
N ALA A 726 -21.93 11.09 4.22
CA ALA A 726 -22.60 10.65 3.00
C ALA A 726 -21.96 9.39 2.42
N HIS A 727 -20.63 9.32 2.37
CA HIS A 727 -19.90 8.14 1.91
C HIS A 727 -20.08 6.97 2.89
N ARG A 728 -19.96 7.22 4.19
CA ARG A 728 -20.19 6.23 5.24
C ARG A 728 -21.63 5.72 5.26
N ALA A 729 -22.62 6.51 4.85
CA ALA A 729 -23.99 6.02 4.69
C ALA A 729 -24.13 4.96 3.59
N VAL A 730 -23.33 5.05 2.51
CA VAL A 730 -23.27 4.00 1.47
C VAL A 730 -22.61 2.74 2.03
N ALA A 731 -21.47 2.88 2.73
CA ALA A 731 -20.80 1.75 3.37
C ALA A 731 -21.69 1.06 4.43
N ARG A 732 -22.44 1.84 5.24
CA ARG A 732 -23.43 1.31 6.19
C ARG A 732 -24.57 0.56 5.50
N GLN A 733 -25.07 1.08 4.37
CA GLN A 733 -26.07 0.37 3.57
C GLN A 733 -25.51 -0.98 3.08
N ALA A 734 -24.30 -0.97 2.52
CA ALA A 734 -23.64 -2.18 2.05
C ALA A 734 -23.36 -3.18 3.17
N ALA A 735 -22.89 -2.72 4.32
CA ALA A 735 -22.66 -3.56 5.49
C ALA A 735 -23.95 -4.20 6.00
N ALA A 736 -25.09 -3.49 5.95
CA ALA A 736 -26.38 -4.04 6.35
C ALA A 736 -26.91 -5.08 5.33
N GLU A 737 -26.84 -4.78 4.04
CA GLU A 737 -27.36 -5.64 2.97
C GLU A 737 -26.46 -6.86 2.72
N SER A 738 -25.18 -6.82 3.13
CA SER A 738 -24.27 -7.96 3.03
C SER A 738 -24.51 -9.06 4.06
N GLN A 739 -25.21 -8.76 5.16
CA GLN A 739 -25.41 -9.73 6.24
C GLN A 739 -26.34 -10.87 5.79
N VAL A 740 -25.85 -12.11 5.87
CA VAL A 740 -26.61 -13.31 5.48
C VAL A 740 -27.06 -14.07 6.72
N LEU A 741 -28.37 -14.11 6.96
CA LEU A 741 -28.95 -14.87 8.05
C LEU A 741 -29.09 -16.34 7.65
N LEU A 742 -28.25 -17.21 8.21
CA LEU A 742 -28.21 -18.64 7.86
C LEU A 742 -29.23 -19.46 8.67
N LYS A 743 -29.37 -19.13 9.96
CA LYS A 743 -30.24 -19.79 10.93
C LYS A 743 -30.91 -18.74 11.83
N ASN A 744 -32.15 -18.96 12.24
CA ASN A 744 -32.89 -18.06 13.16
C ASN A 744 -34.03 -18.82 13.89
N ASP A 745 -33.65 -19.85 14.64
CA ASP A 745 -34.59 -20.69 15.37
C ASP A 745 -35.22 -19.91 16.53
N GLY A 746 -36.52 -20.09 16.74
CA GLY A 746 -37.27 -19.32 17.76
C GLY A 746 -37.40 -17.82 17.46
N ALA A 747 -36.99 -17.37 16.27
CA ALA A 747 -36.99 -15.96 15.88
C ALA A 747 -36.23 -15.06 16.88
N VAL A 748 -35.00 -15.49 17.25
CA VAL A 748 -34.10 -14.72 18.12
C VAL A 748 -33.81 -13.34 17.54
N LEU A 749 -33.59 -13.26 16.22
CA LEU A 749 -33.43 -12.00 15.50
C LEU A 749 -34.75 -11.57 14.81
N PRO A 750 -35.09 -10.26 14.83
CA PRO A 750 -34.31 -9.15 15.39
C PRO A 750 -34.40 -9.05 16.91
N LEU A 751 -33.33 -8.54 17.52
CA LEU A 751 -33.25 -8.19 18.94
C LEU A 751 -34.18 -7.02 19.26
N LYS A 752 -34.74 -7.03 20.47
CA LYS A 752 -35.53 -5.91 21.01
C LYS A 752 -34.61 -4.96 21.77
N PRO A 753 -34.73 -3.63 21.59
CA PRO A 753 -33.92 -2.66 22.32
C PRO A 753 -34.06 -2.72 23.85
N SER A 754 -35.12 -3.34 24.37
CA SER A 754 -35.35 -3.50 25.82
C SER A 754 -34.70 -4.75 26.43
N GLN A 755 -34.11 -5.64 25.63
CA GLN A 755 -33.47 -6.86 26.13
C GLN A 755 -32.16 -6.55 26.85
N LYS A 756 -31.86 -7.36 27.88
CA LYS A 756 -30.52 -7.45 28.46
C LYS A 756 -29.66 -8.34 27.58
N VAL A 757 -28.59 -7.79 27.01
CA VAL A 757 -27.76 -8.46 26.01
C VAL A 757 -26.38 -8.75 26.58
N TYR A 758 -25.96 -10.01 26.49
CA TYR A 758 -24.58 -10.42 26.77
C TYR A 758 -23.81 -10.50 25.44
N VAL A 759 -22.75 -9.72 25.28
CA VAL A 759 -21.92 -9.70 24.07
C VAL A 759 -20.56 -10.33 24.37
N ALA A 760 -20.10 -11.21 23.48
CA ALA A 760 -18.80 -11.87 23.57
C ALA A 760 -18.16 -12.07 22.19
N GLY A 761 -16.97 -12.67 22.19
CA GLY A 761 -16.24 -13.08 20.99
C GLY A 761 -15.12 -12.12 20.60
N SER A 762 -14.11 -12.66 19.92
CA SER A 762 -12.88 -11.96 19.57
C SER A 762 -13.10 -10.72 18.68
N ASN A 763 -14.18 -10.71 17.90
CA ASN A 763 -14.45 -9.73 16.84
C ASN A 763 -15.58 -8.74 17.18
N ALA A 764 -16.12 -8.77 18.42
CA ALA A 764 -17.21 -7.88 18.80
C ALA A 764 -16.79 -6.40 18.85
N ASP A 765 -15.57 -6.12 19.32
CA ASP A 765 -15.04 -4.76 19.52
C ASP A 765 -13.67 -4.58 18.87
N ASP A 766 -13.53 -5.05 17.63
CA ASP A 766 -12.28 -5.00 16.87
C ASP A 766 -12.53 -4.48 15.45
N LEU A 767 -12.19 -3.21 15.21
CA LEU A 767 -12.42 -2.55 13.93
C LEU A 767 -11.58 -3.16 12.80
N GLY A 768 -10.34 -3.54 13.11
CA GLY A 768 -9.41 -4.16 12.20
C GLY A 768 -9.90 -5.52 11.72
N ASN A 769 -10.38 -6.37 12.63
CA ASN A 769 -10.89 -7.70 12.27
C ASN A 769 -12.14 -7.61 11.38
N GLN A 770 -13.06 -6.66 11.63
CA GLN A 770 -14.23 -6.49 10.76
C GLN A 770 -13.90 -5.84 9.40
N ALA A 771 -12.75 -5.15 9.28
CA ALA A 771 -12.30 -4.61 8.00
C ALA A 771 -11.51 -5.63 7.17
N GLY A 772 -10.72 -6.49 7.82
CA GLY A 772 -9.93 -7.55 7.19
C GLY A 772 -8.63 -7.06 6.56
N GLY A 773 -8.08 -7.87 5.64
CA GLY A 773 -6.89 -7.51 4.87
C GLY A 773 -7.12 -6.30 3.98
N TRP A 774 -6.03 -5.78 3.40
CA TRP A 774 -6.04 -4.56 2.59
C TRP A 774 -6.64 -3.34 3.30
N THR A 775 -6.49 -3.23 4.62
CA THR A 775 -6.96 -2.05 5.38
C THR A 775 -5.80 -1.41 6.14
N ILE A 776 -5.39 -0.21 5.74
CA ILE A 776 -4.24 0.57 6.18
C ILE A 776 -2.88 -0.09 5.88
N SER A 777 -2.73 -1.37 6.18
CA SER A 777 -1.60 -2.21 5.80
C SER A 777 -2.05 -3.32 4.86
N TRP A 778 -1.08 -3.99 4.22
CA TRP A 778 -1.31 -5.10 3.30
C TRP A 778 -2.12 -6.24 3.94
N GLN A 779 -1.60 -6.85 5.01
CA GLN A 779 -2.29 -7.94 5.72
C GLN A 779 -3.46 -7.45 6.57
N GLY A 780 -3.63 -6.13 6.73
CA GLY A 780 -4.46 -5.56 7.80
C GLY A 780 -3.82 -5.75 9.18
N ALA A 781 -4.53 -5.34 10.22
CA ALA A 781 -4.15 -5.57 11.61
C ALA A 781 -5.40 -5.53 12.50
N SER A 782 -5.38 -6.28 13.59
CA SER A 782 -6.42 -6.19 14.63
C SER A 782 -6.37 -4.86 15.39
N GLY A 783 -7.47 -4.50 16.05
CA GLY A 783 -7.60 -3.31 16.86
C GLY A 783 -8.13 -2.10 16.09
N LYS A 784 -7.90 -0.89 16.63
CA LYS A 784 -8.41 0.36 16.07
C LYS A 784 -7.40 0.97 15.10
N THR A 785 -7.33 0.42 13.89
CA THR A 785 -6.37 0.83 12.85
C THR A 785 -6.78 2.11 12.11
N THR A 786 -8.06 2.46 12.11
CA THR A 786 -8.60 3.65 11.42
C THR A 786 -9.85 4.21 12.13
N THR A 787 -10.57 5.13 11.48
CA THR A 787 -11.84 5.69 11.97
C THR A 787 -13.03 4.87 11.46
N GLY A 788 -13.82 4.35 12.40
CA GLY A 788 -15.04 3.59 12.12
C GLY A 788 -15.83 3.34 13.39
N THR A 789 -16.82 2.47 13.29
CA THR A 789 -17.67 1.99 14.40
C THR A 789 -17.56 0.48 14.46
N THR A 790 -17.18 -0.07 15.61
CA THR A 790 -17.16 -1.52 15.83
C THR A 790 -18.59 -2.08 15.87
N ILE A 791 -18.76 -3.40 15.70
CA ILE A 791 -20.08 -4.04 15.85
C ILE A 791 -20.67 -3.78 17.25
N LEU A 792 -19.87 -3.89 18.31
CA LEU A 792 -20.28 -3.57 19.69
C LEU A 792 -20.72 -2.11 19.85
N GLU A 793 -19.95 -1.17 19.32
CA GLU A 793 -20.32 0.25 19.31
C GLU A 793 -21.62 0.48 18.55
N GLY A 794 -21.80 -0.16 17.39
CA GLY A 794 -23.02 -0.10 16.60
C GLY A 794 -24.24 -0.63 17.37
N MET A 795 -24.09 -1.76 18.08
CA MET A 795 -25.15 -2.30 18.94
C MET A 795 -25.53 -1.35 20.07
N ARG A 796 -24.55 -0.74 20.74
CA ARG A 796 -24.79 0.27 21.80
C ARG A 796 -25.53 1.49 21.25
N LYS A 797 -25.15 1.98 20.06
CA LYS A 797 -25.87 3.08 19.39
C LYS A 797 -27.28 2.68 18.96
N ALA A 798 -27.47 1.42 18.56
CA ALA A 798 -28.77 0.94 18.10
C ALA A 798 -29.79 0.78 19.23
N ALA A 799 -29.33 0.45 20.44
CA ALA A 799 -30.14 0.32 21.64
C ALA A 799 -29.46 1.00 22.85
N PRO A 800 -29.48 2.34 22.93
CA PRO A 800 -28.76 3.10 23.96
C PRO A 800 -29.29 2.86 25.39
N ASP A 801 -30.55 2.42 25.51
CA ASP A 801 -31.20 2.13 26.79
C ASP A 801 -31.10 0.64 27.18
N ALA A 802 -30.50 -0.22 26.32
CA ALA A 802 -30.33 -1.64 26.63
C ALA A 802 -29.27 -1.85 27.71
N THR A 803 -29.51 -2.83 28.60
CA THR A 803 -28.42 -3.34 29.45
C THR A 803 -27.54 -4.26 28.62
N LEU A 804 -26.41 -3.75 28.13
CA LEU A 804 -25.45 -4.49 27.33
C LEU A 804 -24.14 -4.67 28.09
N THR A 805 -23.74 -5.92 28.32
CA THR A 805 -22.44 -6.27 28.91
C THR A 805 -21.56 -6.92 27.86
N TYR A 806 -20.29 -6.56 27.83
CA TYR A 806 -19.30 -7.14 26.93
C TYR A 806 -18.24 -7.92 27.71
N SER A 807 -17.98 -9.16 27.32
CA SER A 807 -16.90 -10.00 27.80
C SER A 807 -16.27 -10.75 26.62
N LYS A 808 -15.11 -10.28 26.15
CA LYS A 808 -14.44 -10.82 24.94
C LYS A 808 -14.35 -12.35 24.94
N THR A 809 -13.91 -12.93 26.05
CA THR A 809 -13.68 -14.38 26.22
C THR A 809 -14.82 -15.11 26.94
N ALA A 810 -15.97 -14.45 27.11
CA ALA A 810 -17.14 -14.95 27.84
C ALA A 810 -16.84 -15.44 29.29
N THR A 811 -15.91 -14.80 29.98
CA THR A 811 -15.53 -15.16 31.37
C THR A 811 -16.40 -14.47 32.43
N GLU A 812 -17.11 -13.40 32.06
CA GLU A 812 -18.03 -12.71 32.98
C GLU A 812 -19.32 -13.52 33.19
N PRO A 813 -19.99 -13.40 34.36
CA PRO A 813 -21.21 -14.15 34.65
C PRO A 813 -22.30 -13.98 33.59
N THR A 814 -22.80 -15.10 33.04
CA THR A 814 -23.81 -15.13 31.97
C THR A 814 -25.26 -15.12 32.50
N ALA A 815 -25.47 -15.18 33.82
CA ALA A 815 -26.80 -15.24 34.41
C ALA A 815 -27.53 -13.89 34.35
N GLY A 816 -28.84 -13.92 34.01
CA GLY A 816 -29.72 -12.74 34.09
C GLY A 816 -29.82 -11.89 32.81
N TYR A 817 -29.28 -12.38 31.69
CA TYR A 817 -29.43 -11.79 30.36
C TYR A 817 -30.54 -12.50 29.57
N ASP A 818 -31.20 -11.77 28.66
CA ASP A 818 -32.29 -12.31 27.84
C ASP A 818 -31.77 -13.02 26.57
N VAL A 819 -30.63 -12.57 26.06
CA VAL A 819 -30.04 -13.03 24.80
C VAL A 819 -28.53 -12.79 24.77
N GLY A 820 -27.80 -13.73 24.17
CA GLY A 820 -26.38 -13.63 23.90
C GLY A 820 -26.09 -13.26 22.45
N VAL A 821 -25.07 -12.45 22.21
CA VAL A 821 -24.52 -12.17 20.88
C VAL A 821 -23.03 -12.47 20.90
N VAL A 822 -22.57 -13.40 20.07
CA VAL A 822 -21.17 -13.82 20.02
C VAL A 822 -20.60 -13.50 18.64
N VAL A 823 -19.61 -12.61 18.58
CA VAL A 823 -19.02 -12.13 17.31
C VAL A 823 -17.60 -12.67 17.19
N VAL A 824 -17.40 -13.60 16.26
CA VAL A 824 -16.20 -14.45 16.15
C VAL A 824 -15.76 -14.59 14.70
N GLY A 825 -14.62 -15.21 14.45
CA GLY A 825 -14.19 -15.60 13.11
C GLY A 825 -12.71 -15.36 12.88
N GLU A 826 -12.36 -14.89 11.69
CA GLU A 826 -10.97 -14.76 11.26
C GLU A 826 -10.35 -13.42 11.70
N ARG A 827 -9.02 -13.41 11.83
CA ARG A 827 -8.22 -12.19 11.86
C ARG A 827 -7.87 -11.74 10.44
N PRO A 828 -7.45 -10.49 10.21
CA PRO A 828 -7.03 -10.01 8.89
C PRO A 828 -5.93 -10.87 8.26
N TYR A 829 -6.02 -11.05 6.95
CA TYR A 829 -5.01 -11.69 6.08
C TYR A 829 -5.19 -11.19 4.64
N ALA A 830 -4.16 -11.33 3.82
CA ALA A 830 -4.21 -11.10 2.38
C ALA A 830 -3.34 -12.09 1.61
N GLU A 831 -3.75 -12.42 0.38
CA GLU A 831 -3.00 -13.27 -0.55
C GLU A 831 -2.71 -14.67 0.04
N GLY A 832 -1.67 -15.33 -0.44
CA GLY A 832 -1.29 -16.67 0.03
C GLY A 832 -0.92 -16.77 1.50
N ILE A 833 -0.75 -15.65 2.24
CA ILE A 833 -0.65 -15.69 3.70
C ILE A 833 -1.96 -16.22 4.31
N GLY A 834 -3.11 -15.87 3.75
CA GLY A 834 -4.42 -16.34 4.20
C GLY A 834 -4.80 -17.75 3.75
N ASP A 835 -3.93 -18.43 2.99
CA ASP A 835 -4.22 -19.77 2.49
C ASP A 835 -4.41 -20.77 3.63
N VAL A 836 -5.43 -21.62 3.52
CA VAL A 836 -5.58 -22.76 4.43
C VAL A 836 -4.37 -23.68 4.30
N GLY A 837 -3.81 -24.09 5.44
CA GLY A 837 -2.57 -24.87 5.48
C GLY A 837 -1.30 -24.03 5.56
N ASN A 838 -1.40 -22.70 5.46
CA ASN A 838 -0.30 -21.75 5.70
C ASN A 838 -0.47 -21.01 7.04
N GLY A 839 -0.69 -21.75 8.13
CA GLY A 839 -0.99 -21.17 9.45
C GLY A 839 -2.45 -20.73 9.64
N HIS A 840 -3.27 -20.85 8.59
CA HIS A 840 -4.73 -20.63 8.64
C HIS A 840 -5.50 -21.94 8.42
N ASP A 841 -6.70 -22.02 8.99
CA ASP A 841 -7.68 -23.07 8.72
C ASP A 841 -9.08 -22.46 8.55
N LEU A 842 -10.09 -23.29 8.30
CA LEU A 842 -11.48 -22.86 8.17
C LEU A 842 -12.26 -22.97 9.48
N ALA A 843 -11.61 -23.30 10.59
CA ALA A 843 -12.27 -23.51 11.87
C ALA A 843 -12.19 -22.26 12.74
N LEU A 844 -13.20 -22.08 13.59
CA LEU A 844 -13.09 -21.08 14.65
C LEU A 844 -11.92 -21.41 15.61
N SER A 845 -11.27 -20.36 16.11
CA SER A 845 -10.25 -20.47 17.14
C SER A 845 -10.80 -21.19 18.39
N ALA A 846 -9.92 -21.83 19.17
CA ALA A 846 -10.35 -22.51 20.39
C ALA A 846 -11.03 -21.56 21.40
N GLU A 847 -10.57 -20.31 21.45
CA GLU A 847 -11.16 -19.27 22.31
C GLU A 847 -12.56 -18.88 21.84
N ASP A 848 -12.75 -18.71 20.53
CA ASP A 848 -14.05 -18.35 19.96
C ASP A 848 -15.05 -19.51 20.08
N LYS A 849 -14.62 -20.75 19.85
CA LYS A 849 -15.45 -21.95 20.09
C LYS A 849 -15.94 -21.98 21.54
N LYS A 850 -15.03 -21.77 22.49
CA LYS A 850 -15.37 -21.72 23.92
C LYS A 850 -16.35 -20.59 24.24
N ALA A 851 -16.19 -19.41 23.64
CA ALA A 851 -17.11 -18.29 23.84
C ALA A 851 -18.52 -18.61 23.31
N VAL A 852 -18.61 -19.22 22.11
CA VAL A 852 -19.87 -19.72 21.54
C VAL A 852 -20.52 -20.73 22.47
N ASP A 853 -19.79 -21.78 22.86
CA ASP A 853 -20.30 -22.86 23.72
C ASP A 853 -20.81 -22.30 25.06
N THR A 854 -20.04 -21.39 25.69
CA THR A 854 -20.38 -20.82 26.99
C THR A 854 -21.65 -19.98 26.94
N VAL A 855 -21.81 -19.14 25.92
CA VAL A 855 -22.96 -18.22 25.83
C VAL A 855 -24.21 -18.96 25.35
N CYS A 856 -24.08 -19.81 24.33
CA CYS A 856 -25.21 -20.55 23.75
C CYS A 856 -25.76 -21.64 24.69
N ALA A 857 -24.92 -22.20 25.57
CA ALA A 857 -25.41 -23.10 26.62
C ALA A 857 -26.19 -22.35 27.73
N ALA A 858 -25.93 -21.07 27.94
CA ALA A 858 -26.51 -20.29 29.03
C ALA A 858 -27.85 -19.63 28.68
N MET A 859 -28.05 -19.23 27.41
CA MET A 859 -29.22 -18.49 26.96
C MET A 859 -29.40 -18.61 25.44
N LYS A 860 -30.50 -18.07 24.92
CA LYS A 860 -30.68 -17.95 23.47
C LYS A 860 -29.57 -17.09 22.87
N CYS A 861 -28.90 -17.56 21.82
CA CYS A 861 -27.73 -16.88 21.28
C CYS A 861 -27.81 -16.61 19.77
N ALA A 862 -27.26 -15.46 19.35
CA ALA A 862 -26.94 -15.16 17.96
C ALA A 862 -25.43 -15.15 17.77
N VAL A 863 -24.91 -15.94 16.84
CA VAL A 863 -23.50 -15.98 16.47
C VAL A 863 -23.29 -15.25 15.14
N LEU A 864 -22.37 -14.29 15.12
CA LEU A 864 -21.95 -13.57 13.93
C LEU A 864 -20.55 -14.04 13.55
N ILE A 865 -20.39 -14.48 12.31
CA ILE A 865 -19.10 -14.91 11.75
C ILE A 865 -18.52 -13.78 10.90
N VAL A 866 -17.54 -13.08 11.43
CA VAL A 866 -16.72 -12.07 10.74
C VAL A 866 -15.53 -12.80 10.11
N SER A 867 -15.52 -12.94 8.79
CA SER A 867 -14.55 -13.79 8.08
C SER A 867 -14.50 -13.45 6.59
N GLY A 868 -13.38 -13.74 5.94
CA GLY A 868 -13.23 -13.56 4.50
C GLY A 868 -13.88 -14.65 3.65
N ARG A 869 -14.36 -15.72 4.29
CA ARG A 869 -14.84 -16.95 3.64
C ARG A 869 -15.71 -17.78 4.60
N PRO A 870 -16.53 -18.71 4.09
CA PRO A 870 -17.26 -19.66 4.93
C PRO A 870 -16.36 -20.35 5.97
N GLN A 871 -16.83 -20.41 7.22
CA GLN A 871 -16.14 -21.08 8.33
C GLN A 871 -16.89 -22.37 8.73
N LEU A 872 -16.14 -23.41 9.09
CA LEU A 872 -16.70 -24.66 9.59
C LEU A 872 -17.25 -24.49 11.01
N ILE A 873 -18.57 -24.63 11.11
CA ILE A 873 -19.33 -24.42 12.34
C ILE A 873 -20.22 -25.61 12.72
N GLY A 874 -20.07 -26.74 12.02
CA GLY A 874 -20.95 -27.90 12.14
C GLY A 874 -21.06 -28.44 13.57
N ASP A 875 -19.95 -28.48 14.31
CA ASP A 875 -19.89 -29.03 15.67
C ASP A 875 -20.70 -28.22 16.69
N GLN A 876 -20.83 -26.89 16.49
CA GLN A 876 -21.58 -25.99 17.38
C GLN A 876 -23.00 -25.70 16.87
N LEU A 877 -23.32 -26.05 15.63
CA LEU A 877 -24.55 -25.59 14.96
C LEU A 877 -25.84 -26.00 15.68
N GLY A 878 -25.81 -27.10 16.42
CA GLY A 878 -26.95 -27.56 17.23
C GLY A 878 -27.36 -26.58 18.34
N ASP A 879 -26.39 -25.94 18.97
CA ASP A 879 -26.59 -25.07 20.14
C ASP A 879 -26.79 -23.58 19.75
N ILE A 880 -26.46 -23.20 18.51
CA ILE A 880 -26.62 -21.83 18.00
C ILE A 880 -28.07 -21.59 17.60
N ASP A 881 -28.76 -20.61 18.18
CA ASP A 881 -30.16 -20.31 17.77
C ASP A 881 -30.24 -19.44 16.51
N ALA A 882 -29.37 -18.44 16.38
CA ALA A 882 -29.26 -17.63 15.17
C ALA A 882 -27.80 -17.58 14.70
N LEU A 883 -27.59 -17.73 13.39
CA LEU A 883 -26.26 -17.69 12.77
C LEU A 883 -26.27 -16.68 11.62
N VAL A 884 -25.33 -15.76 11.64
CA VAL A 884 -25.17 -14.71 10.63
C VAL A 884 -23.77 -14.80 10.03
N ALA A 885 -23.67 -14.88 8.71
CA ALA A 885 -22.43 -14.58 8.02
C ALA A 885 -22.31 -13.07 7.86
N SER A 886 -21.36 -12.48 8.58
CA SER A 886 -21.13 -11.03 8.60
C SER A 886 -20.04 -10.59 7.63
N TRP A 887 -19.29 -11.54 7.08
CA TRP A 887 -18.18 -11.32 6.16
C TRP A 887 -17.13 -10.38 6.76
N LEU A 888 -16.56 -9.48 5.95
CA LEU A 888 -15.72 -8.37 6.39
C LEU A 888 -16.48 -7.06 6.08
N PRO A 889 -17.30 -6.53 7.01
CA PRO A 889 -18.25 -5.45 6.73
C PRO A 889 -17.63 -4.04 6.62
N GLY A 890 -16.32 -3.86 6.81
CA GLY A 890 -15.66 -2.56 6.69
C GLY A 890 -15.83 -1.67 7.93
N THR A 891 -15.83 -0.34 7.79
CA THR A 891 -15.80 0.58 8.95
C THR A 891 -17.14 0.80 9.63
N GLU A 892 -18.25 0.37 9.02
CA GLU A 892 -19.60 0.77 9.42
C GLU A 892 -20.34 -0.34 10.17
N GLY A 893 -19.87 -0.69 11.38
CA GLY A 893 -20.55 -1.66 12.27
C GLY A 893 -22.00 -1.29 12.63
N ASP A 894 -22.37 -0.02 12.44
CA ASP A 894 -23.76 0.45 12.47
C ASP A 894 -24.67 -0.30 11.47
N GLY A 895 -24.15 -0.73 10.32
CA GLY A 895 -24.91 -1.50 9.32
C GLY A 895 -25.23 -2.92 9.79
N VAL A 896 -24.29 -3.56 10.49
CA VAL A 896 -24.50 -4.86 11.14
C VAL A 896 -25.57 -4.73 12.23
N ALA A 897 -25.46 -3.70 13.07
CA ALA A 897 -26.43 -3.44 14.12
C ALA A 897 -27.85 -3.12 13.59
N ASP A 898 -27.96 -2.46 12.43
CA ASP A 898 -29.25 -2.13 11.82
C ASP A 898 -30.11 -3.38 11.55
N VAL A 899 -29.51 -4.47 11.07
CA VAL A 899 -30.25 -5.72 10.82
C VAL A 899 -30.46 -6.52 12.09
N LEU A 900 -29.50 -6.53 13.03
CA LEU A 900 -29.64 -7.21 14.31
C LEU A 900 -30.82 -6.68 15.13
N TYR A 901 -31.04 -5.37 15.13
CA TYR A 901 -32.15 -4.73 15.85
C TYR A 901 -33.39 -4.47 14.98
N GLY A 902 -33.42 -4.98 13.74
CA GLY A 902 -34.58 -4.89 12.86
C GLY A 902 -34.92 -3.48 12.37
N LYS A 903 -33.95 -2.56 12.35
CA LYS A 903 -34.06 -1.28 11.63
C LYS A 903 -34.04 -1.50 10.12
N ARG A 904 -33.37 -2.56 9.68
CA ARG A 904 -33.38 -3.08 8.32
C ARG A 904 -33.68 -4.59 8.35
N ALA A 905 -34.21 -5.11 7.25
CA ALA A 905 -34.38 -6.54 7.07
C ALA A 905 -33.03 -7.18 6.70
N PHE A 906 -32.78 -8.41 7.14
CA PHE A 906 -31.77 -9.26 6.51
C PHE A 906 -32.20 -9.53 5.07
N THR A 907 -31.32 -9.26 4.12
CA THR A 907 -31.59 -9.41 2.67
C THR A 907 -30.46 -10.13 1.95
N GLY A 908 -29.28 -10.23 2.57
CA GLY A 908 -28.12 -10.88 2.00
C GLY A 908 -28.34 -12.35 1.70
N GLN A 909 -27.69 -12.83 0.65
CA GLN A 909 -27.73 -14.22 0.17
C GLN A 909 -26.30 -14.73 -0.02
N LEU A 910 -26.05 -15.98 0.33
CA LEU A 910 -24.73 -16.60 0.24
C LEU A 910 -24.14 -16.45 -1.18
N PRO A 911 -23.03 -15.70 -1.34
CA PRO A 911 -22.31 -15.57 -2.62
C PRO A 911 -21.37 -16.76 -2.89
N LEU A 912 -21.13 -17.58 -1.88
CA LEU A 912 -20.36 -18.82 -1.92
C LEU A 912 -21.16 -19.92 -1.21
N THR A 913 -20.93 -21.15 -1.62
CA THR A 913 -21.44 -22.34 -0.96
C THR A 913 -20.84 -22.45 0.44
N TRP A 914 -21.65 -22.79 1.46
CA TRP A 914 -21.12 -23.04 2.81
C TRP A 914 -20.80 -24.53 2.97
N PRO A 915 -19.52 -24.94 3.08
CA PRO A 915 -19.15 -26.35 3.12
C PRO A 915 -19.51 -27.02 4.46
N LYS A 916 -19.69 -28.34 4.43
CA LYS A 916 -19.86 -29.14 5.67
C LYS A 916 -18.53 -29.47 6.33
N SER A 917 -17.48 -29.66 5.54
CA SER A 917 -16.15 -29.99 6.00
C SER A 917 -15.09 -29.59 4.97
N VAL A 918 -13.81 -29.56 5.36
CA VAL A 918 -12.71 -29.25 4.43
C VAL A 918 -12.61 -30.31 3.32
N GLU A 919 -12.93 -31.57 3.61
CA GLU A 919 -12.86 -32.68 2.66
C GLU A 919 -13.90 -32.58 1.54
N SER A 920 -14.93 -31.74 1.73
CA SER A 920 -15.91 -31.46 0.67
C SER A 920 -15.41 -30.46 -0.37
N LEU A 921 -14.29 -29.78 -0.12
CA LEU A 921 -13.76 -28.74 -1.00
C LEU A 921 -12.87 -29.30 -2.13
N PRO A 922 -12.97 -28.72 -3.34
CA PRO A 922 -13.88 -27.63 -3.73
C PRO A 922 -15.34 -28.11 -3.93
N ILE A 923 -16.31 -27.26 -3.58
CA ILE A 923 -17.75 -27.51 -3.79
C ILE A 923 -18.44 -26.22 -4.24
N ASN A 924 -19.10 -26.26 -5.39
CA ASN A 924 -19.67 -25.08 -6.02
C ASN A 924 -21.04 -25.35 -6.67
N VAL A 925 -21.85 -24.31 -6.84
CA VAL A 925 -23.07 -24.37 -7.62
C VAL A 925 -22.78 -24.89 -9.03
N GLY A 926 -23.59 -25.86 -9.47
CA GLY A 926 -23.42 -26.54 -10.76
C GLY A 926 -22.71 -27.90 -10.67
N ASP A 927 -22.00 -28.19 -9.58
CA ASP A 927 -21.29 -29.46 -9.42
C ASP A 927 -22.23 -30.67 -9.45
N ALA A 928 -21.74 -31.79 -9.99
CA ALA A 928 -22.52 -33.01 -10.13
C ALA A 928 -22.99 -33.53 -8.76
N SER A 929 -22.06 -33.56 -7.79
CA SER A 929 -22.33 -33.81 -6.38
C SER A 929 -22.30 -32.49 -5.63
N TYR A 930 -23.40 -32.13 -4.98
CA TYR A 930 -23.54 -30.87 -4.27
C TYR A 930 -24.32 -31.08 -2.97
N ASP A 931 -23.59 -31.23 -1.87
CA ASP A 931 -24.12 -31.49 -0.52
C ASP A 931 -23.56 -30.50 0.52
N PRO A 932 -23.93 -29.22 0.45
CA PRO A 932 -23.41 -28.19 1.32
C PRO A 932 -24.10 -28.15 2.69
N GLN A 933 -23.50 -27.44 3.64
CA GLN A 933 -24.15 -27.10 4.92
C GLN A 933 -25.25 -26.07 4.68
N TYR A 934 -24.97 -25.05 3.86
CA TYR A 934 -25.95 -24.11 3.32
C TYR A 934 -25.67 -23.89 1.82
N PRO A 935 -26.67 -24.00 0.94
CA PRO A 935 -26.46 -23.85 -0.49
C PRO A 935 -26.18 -22.41 -0.88
N TYR A 936 -25.49 -22.22 -2.00
CA TYR A 936 -25.39 -20.94 -2.70
C TYR A 936 -26.76 -20.27 -2.84
N GLY A 937 -26.81 -18.95 -2.63
CA GLY A 937 -28.05 -18.18 -2.62
C GLY A 937 -28.91 -18.33 -1.36
N TRP A 938 -28.50 -19.10 -0.35
CA TRP A 938 -29.23 -19.20 0.92
C TRP A 938 -29.11 -17.91 1.72
N GLY A 939 -30.21 -17.50 2.36
CA GLY A 939 -30.28 -16.33 3.22
C GLY A 939 -31.71 -16.11 3.68
N LEU A 940 -31.95 -16.19 4.99
CA LEU A 940 -33.25 -15.92 5.59
C LEU A 940 -33.48 -14.41 5.67
N THR A 941 -34.76 -14.00 5.68
CA THR A 941 -35.15 -12.60 5.87
C THR A 941 -35.75 -12.38 7.25
N THR A 942 -35.61 -11.17 7.75
CA THR A 942 -36.45 -10.65 8.84
C THR A 942 -37.45 -9.63 8.30
N LEU A 943 -38.43 -9.22 9.11
CA LEU A 943 -39.46 -8.21 8.82
C LEU A 943 -40.46 -8.54 7.70
N THR A 944 -40.16 -9.54 6.85
CA THR A 944 -41.05 -10.05 5.81
C THR A 944 -41.45 -11.48 6.13
N ALA A 945 -42.75 -11.76 6.16
CA ALA A 945 -43.24 -13.12 6.36
C ALA A 945 -43.16 -13.92 5.04
N PRO A 946 -42.69 -15.18 5.05
CA PRO A 946 -42.76 -16.04 3.88
C PRO A 946 -44.20 -16.18 3.36
N PRO A 947 -44.40 -16.27 2.02
CA PRO A 947 -45.72 -16.55 1.46
C PRO A 947 -46.31 -17.85 2.02
N LYS A 948 -47.64 -17.90 2.19
CA LYS A 948 -48.35 -19.14 2.56
C LYS A 948 -48.79 -19.90 1.32
N GLY A 949 -49.26 -21.14 1.48
CA GLY A 949 -49.95 -21.90 0.42
C GLY A 949 -49.10 -22.93 -0.34
N GLY A 950 -47.82 -23.08 0.00
CA GLY A 950 -46.98 -24.20 -0.47
C GLY A 950 -46.96 -24.33 -1.99
N GLN A 951 -47.16 -25.57 -2.48
CA GLN A 951 -47.08 -25.85 -3.92
C GLN A 951 -48.08 -25.05 -4.77
N VAL A 952 -49.26 -24.69 -4.25
CA VAL A 952 -50.24 -23.89 -5.00
C VAL A 952 -49.68 -22.50 -5.30
N THR A 953 -49.05 -21.90 -4.30
CA THR A 953 -48.40 -20.59 -4.43
C THR A 953 -47.21 -20.65 -5.38
N LEU A 954 -46.37 -21.70 -5.29
CA LEU A 954 -45.27 -21.92 -6.23
C LEU A 954 -45.76 -22.06 -7.69
N ALA A 955 -46.88 -22.76 -7.91
CA ALA A 955 -47.46 -22.89 -9.24
C ALA A 955 -47.95 -21.54 -9.80
N ALA A 956 -48.59 -20.71 -8.96
CA ALA A 956 -49.02 -19.36 -9.35
C ALA A 956 -47.82 -18.45 -9.66
N ILE A 957 -46.78 -18.48 -8.81
CA ILE A 957 -45.52 -17.76 -9.03
C ILE A 957 -44.87 -18.22 -10.35
N GLY A 958 -44.86 -19.53 -10.62
CA GLY A 958 -44.29 -20.08 -11.86
C GLY A 958 -45.02 -19.61 -13.13
N LEU A 959 -46.35 -19.43 -13.06
CA LEU A 959 -47.11 -18.85 -14.17
C LEU A 959 -46.76 -17.37 -14.38
N ALA A 960 -46.68 -16.59 -13.31
CA ALA A 960 -46.29 -15.18 -13.37
C ALA A 960 -44.85 -15.01 -13.89
N ALA A 961 -43.91 -15.86 -13.47
CA ALA A 961 -42.53 -15.86 -13.93
C ALA A 961 -42.42 -16.09 -15.45
N LYS A 962 -43.19 -17.06 -15.98
CA LYS A 962 -43.28 -17.30 -17.43
C LYS A 962 -43.80 -16.08 -18.18
N ILE A 963 -44.84 -15.41 -17.67
CA ILE A 963 -45.39 -14.21 -18.29
C ILE A 963 -44.34 -13.10 -18.32
N LEU A 964 -43.72 -12.79 -17.18
CA LEU A 964 -42.68 -11.75 -17.11
C LEU A 964 -41.51 -12.02 -18.06
N GLN A 965 -41.05 -13.28 -18.12
CA GLN A 965 -39.98 -13.69 -19.03
C GLN A 965 -40.39 -13.55 -20.50
N GLN A 966 -41.61 -13.97 -20.87
CA GLN A 966 -42.14 -13.81 -22.23
C GLN A 966 -42.32 -12.35 -22.64
N THR A 967 -42.54 -11.44 -21.69
CA THR A 967 -42.63 -10.00 -21.94
C THR A 967 -41.27 -9.29 -21.90
N GLY A 968 -40.15 -10.01 -21.81
CA GLY A 968 -38.81 -9.41 -21.77
C GLY A 968 -38.42 -8.78 -20.43
N LEU A 969 -39.18 -9.03 -19.37
CA LEU A 969 -38.93 -8.51 -18.01
C LEU A 969 -38.17 -9.52 -17.13
N GLY A 970 -37.46 -10.49 -17.73
CA GLY A 970 -36.75 -11.56 -17.02
C GLY A 970 -35.67 -11.08 -16.04
N LYS A 971 -35.10 -9.88 -16.25
CA LYS A 971 -34.08 -9.28 -15.38
C LYS A 971 -34.59 -8.08 -14.56
N SER A 972 -35.90 -7.85 -14.54
CA SER A 972 -36.48 -6.70 -13.85
C SER A 972 -36.51 -6.90 -12.33
N ALA A 973 -36.62 -5.79 -11.57
CA ALA A 973 -36.79 -5.84 -10.12
C ALA A 973 -38.02 -6.68 -9.71
N GLN A 974 -39.12 -6.59 -10.46
CA GLN A 974 -40.33 -7.39 -10.23
C GLN A 974 -40.07 -8.88 -10.44
N GLY A 975 -39.25 -9.26 -11.43
CA GLY A 975 -38.83 -10.64 -11.64
C GLY A 975 -38.03 -11.20 -10.47
N LYS A 976 -37.06 -10.42 -9.97
CA LYS A 976 -36.26 -10.77 -8.79
C LYS A 976 -37.12 -10.93 -7.54
N GLU A 977 -38.01 -9.98 -7.27
CA GLU A 977 -38.94 -10.03 -6.14
C GLU A 977 -39.84 -11.28 -6.18
N LEU A 978 -40.38 -11.59 -7.36
CA LEU A 978 -41.25 -12.76 -7.56
C LEU A 978 -40.52 -14.08 -7.27
N VAL A 979 -39.28 -14.24 -7.77
CA VAL A 979 -38.46 -15.43 -7.47
C VAL A 979 -38.04 -15.45 -5.99
N GLY A 980 -37.79 -14.29 -5.39
CA GLY A 980 -37.53 -14.14 -3.96
C GLY A 980 -38.68 -14.68 -3.09
N GLN A 981 -39.93 -14.42 -3.46
CA GLN A 981 -41.10 -14.99 -2.77
C GLN A 981 -41.12 -16.53 -2.82
N ALA A 982 -40.82 -17.11 -3.98
CA ALA A 982 -40.69 -18.57 -4.10
C ALA A 982 -39.55 -19.09 -3.22
N ARG A 983 -38.39 -18.42 -3.20
CA ARG A 983 -37.24 -18.79 -2.39
C ARG A 983 -37.58 -18.86 -0.90
N LEU A 984 -38.20 -17.81 -0.36
CA LEU A 984 -38.59 -17.76 1.05
C LEU A 984 -39.51 -18.92 1.46
N LEU A 985 -40.46 -19.27 0.59
CA LEU A 985 -41.37 -20.40 0.80
C LEU A 985 -40.63 -21.75 0.79
N VAL A 986 -39.62 -21.90 -0.07
CA VAL A 986 -38.77 -23.10 -0.13
C VAL A 986 -37.87 -23.20 1.10
N GLN A 987 -37.24 -22.10 1.52
CA GLN A 987 -36.40 -22.07 2.72
C GLN A 987 -37.19 -22.43 3.97
N GLN A 988 -38.41 -21.90 4.11
CA GLN A 988 -39.30 -22.27 5.21
C GLN A 988 -39.61 -23.77 5.25
N LYS A 989 -39.76 -24.40 4.08
CA LYS A 989 -40.04 -25.83 3.96
C LYS A 989 -38.81 -26.70 4.24
N ILE A 990 -37.63 -26.29 3.80
CA ILE A 990 -36.35 -26.97 4.07
C ILE A 990 -36.00 -26.87 5.57
N GLY A 991 -36.20 -25.69 6.17
CA GLY A 991 -35.80 -25.44 7.56
C GLY A 991 -34.30 -25.63 7.75
N GLN A 992 -33.91 -26.29 8.84
CA GLN A 992 -32.51 -26.60 9.16
C GLN A 992 -32.03 -27.94 8.56
N SER A 993 -32.90 -28.69 7.89
CA SER A 993 -32.60 -30.02 7.34
C SER A 993 -32.19 -29.93 5.87
N VAL A 994 -31.12 -29.18 5.58
CA VAL A 994 -30.56 -29.06 4.24
C VAL A 994 -29.99 -30.41 3.80
N THR A 995 -30.50 -30.95 2.69
CA THR A 995 -29.99 -32.18 2.06
C THR A 995 -29.49 -31.87 0.65
N ALA A 996 -28.59 -32.70 0.11
CA ALA A 996 -28.17 -32.61 -1.29
C ALA A 996 -29.35 -32.51 -2.29
N ALA A 997 -30.42 -33.28 -2.05
CA ALA A 997 -31.59 -33.33 -2.92
C ALA A 997 -32.38 -32.01 -2.96
N SER A 998 -32.41 -31.25 -1.85
CA SER A 998 -33.02 -29.92 -1.80
C SER A 998 -32.03 -28.81 -2.16
N ALA A 999 -30.76 -28.96 -1.78
CA ALA A 999 -29.72 -27.94 -1.89
C ALA A 999 -29.34 -27.65 -3.34
N LYS A 1000 -29.11 -28.70 -4.15
CA LYS A 1000 -28.72 -28.54 -5.55
C LYS A 1000 -29.74 -27.76 -6.39
N PRO A 1001 -31.03 -28.17 -6.47
CA PRO A 1001 -32.02 -27.37 -7.20
C PRO A 1001 -32.28 -26.01 -6.56
N PHE A 1002 -32.03 -25.81 -5.27
CA PHE A 1002 -32.11 -24.48 -4.66
C PHE A 1002 -31.01 -23.55 -5.20
N ALA A 1003 -29.75 -24.00 -5.19
CA ALA A 1003 -28.60 -23.22 -5.67
C ALA A 1003 -28.70 -22.94 -7.19
N GLU A 1004 -29.06 -23.94 -7.99
CA GLU A 1004 -29.24 -23.79 -9.45
C GLU A 1004 -30.30 -22.74 -9.81
N ALA A 1005 -31.30 -22.54 -8.94
CA ALA A 1005 -32.33 -21.51 -9.18
C ALA A 1005 -31.76 -20.08 -9.11
N ASP A 1006 -30.76 -19.83 -8.26
CA ASP A 1006 -30.14 -18.51 -8.14
C ASP A 1006 -29.34 -18.17 -9.40
N HIS A 1007 -28.58 -19.12 -9.94
CA HIS A 1007 -27.89 -18.98 -11.24
C HIS A 1007 -28.87 -18.65 -12.38
N LEU A 1008 -29.99 -19.38 -12.47
CA LEU A 1008 -31.02 -19.12 -13.48
C LEU A 1008 -31.66 -17.74 -13.32
N LEU A 1009 -31.85 -17.27 -12.08
CA LEU A 1009 -32.33 -15.92 -11.82
C LEU A 1009 -31.33 -14.86 -12.33
N LEU A 1010 -30.03 -15.02 -12.04
CA LEU A 1010 -28.99 -14.09 -12.46
C LEU A 1010 -28.86 -14.01 -13.99
N THR A 1011 -29.07 -15.12 -14.68
CA THR A 1011 -29.05 -15.20 -16.15
C THR A 1011 -30.36 -14.78 -16.81
N GLY A 1012 -31.44 -14.61 -16.03
CA GLY A 1012 -32.74 -14.08 -16.48
C GLY A 1012 -33.80 -15.14 -16.85
N ASP A 1013 -33.56 -16.41 -16.54
CA ASP A 1013 -34.53 -17.51 -16.70
C ASP A 1013 -35.40 -17.68 -15.45
N LEU A 1014 -36.35 -16.76 -15.28
CA LEU A 1014 -37.27 -16.74 -14.13
C LEU A 1014 -38.09 -18.04 -14.03
N ALA A 1015 -38.59 -18.56 -15.16
CA ALA A 1015 -39.41 -19.76 -15.18
C ALA A 1015 -38.59 -20.99 -14.78
N GLY A 1016 -37.35 -21.10 -15.27
CA GLY A 1016 -36.41 -22.13 -14.85
C GLY A 1016 -36.08 -22.04 -13.36
N ALA A 1017 -35.80 -20.84 -12.86
CA ALA A 1017 -35.52 -20.60 -11.44
C ALA A 1017 -36.67 -21.09 -10.54
N VAL A 1018 -37.93 -20.71 -10.84
CA VAL A 1018 -39.09 -21.17 -10.05
C VAL A 1018 -39.31 -22.68 -10.18
N ALA A 1019 -39.05 -23.27 -11.35
CA ALA A 1019 -39.15 -24.72 -11.52
C ALA A 1019 -38.14 -25.47 -10.65
N LYS A 1020 -36.90 -24.98 -10.56
CA LYS A 1020 -35.85 -25.52 -9.69
C LYS A 1020 -36.19 -25.35 -8.21
N LEU A 1021 -36.66 -24.17 -7.79
CA LEU A 1021 -37.19 -23.96 -6.43
C LEU A 1021 -38.36 -24.90 -6.09
N THR A 1022 -39.24 -25.17 -7.06
CA THR A 1022 -40.34 -26.13 -6.87
C THR A 1022 -39.84 -27.56 -6.71
N ALA A 1023 -38.75 -27.94 -7.38
CA ALA A 1023 -38.10 -29.23 -7.19
C ALA A 1023 -37.48 -29.33 -5.79
N ALA A 1024 -36.76 -28.29 -5.35
CA ALA A 1024 -36.23 -28.21 -3.99
C ALA A 1024 -37.32 -28.33 -2.92
N TYR A 1025 -38.47 -27.64 -3.11
CA TYR A 1025 -39.63 -27.73 -2.22
C TYR A 1025 -40.17 -29.15 -2.08
N LYS A 1026 -40.17 -29.93 -3.17
CA LYS A 1026 -40.68 -31.30 -3.20
C LYS A 1026 -39.71 -32.32 -2.59
N ALA A 1027 -38.42 -32.02 -2.65
CA ALA A 1027 -37.38 -32.85 -2.06
C ALA A 1027 -37.34 -32.73 -0.53
N ALA A 1028 -37.70 -31.56 0.01
CA ALA A 1028 -37.90 -31.31 1.44
C ALA A 1028 -39.31 -31.71 1.91
#